data_AF-A0A536DJ15-F1
#
_entry.id   AF-A0A536DJ15-F1
#
_cell.length_a   1.000
_cell.length_b   1.000
_cell.length_c   1.000
_cell.angle_alpha   90.00
_cell.angle_beta   90.00
_cell.angle_gamma   90.00
#
_symmetry.space_group_name_H-M   'P 1'
#
loop_
_entity.id
_entity.type
_entity.pdbx_description
1 polymer ?
#
loop_
_entity_poly.entity_id
_entity_poly.type
_entity_poly.pdbx_seq_one_letter_code
_entity_poly.pdbx_strand_id
1 'polypeptide(L)'
;MRLSTNDMRMFMRKDGKQGGPQGGQAIVLIALLILVLFGMLGLAVDSGRAYVDRRDQQSAVDASALAAGDWYENFSDLYGSTLPNAKAVYQSNLHLYGGPTSDVDTTTFVGVGNSLQQDTDIVTYGGGYALTIVATNTQFNGYQFVFTSTHQLPLAFMQLFGGNPNITINATATAIVGNQRQTPALLTLSTDRCSLNLTGAATLTLLGDAYSNGTACVDPNLQEAGNCYGAAGSNCSSATYYCYNSTPGFVPYPPPCNPGDTQGQPVVPAPTLPDPAYLAPSVPYYSAAQFYNPNNRGTWTEMYPGQYGTFHLSGGSGSCAFLNPGVYNWTNDYKSDATGSLLSNELKAPREQNYTAPGTTSTAGIQFWNMNGTNCAGDFSVTVTNGLPGALGLKHRSGAGNWGIELTSVRWDRFIDPTIGPNPCFGSPGCRRESAPSACVSAGTDDVSSAALDVHILKDAPGAQYYNVYVNPNGCDGLQDNFAFVNRFLAPGWNDFGGPPAFTIGPYPNGGAGVILSSGVGGYPCGAPGHTVCAINYSALSPTSLCFAQTRVSNCQAPDNEIGPQCFSSCPPPAGLLSQENGAFSLQYPPYTGGDVANENYCQVSPIPGNPSSPCATAKITPGAVQFYFPNGSCFDQNAQGATYVYSGEQYNWISIYSPPANTCNNTMNGGASTQFIGTIYTPGANWSISGGDRSPLAGQVICYTASVSGGGSVGIDFNPNYSPAPPAARLIN
;
A
#
# COMPACT_ATOMS: atom_id res chain seq x y z
N MET A 1 24.94 -52.74 -49.75
CA MET A 1 26.06 -53.33 -48.98
C MET A 1 26.05 -54.86 -49.20
N ARG A 2 27.05 -55.61 -48.71
CA ARG A 2 27.25 -57.05 -48.98
C ARG A 2 26.30 -57.99 -48.21
N LEU A 3 26.11 -59.20 -48.77
CA LEU A 3 25.81 -60.50 -48.09
C LEU A 3 24.41 -60.66 -47.44
N SER A 4 23.85 -61.88 -47.24
CA SER A 4 24.29 -63.24 -47.60
C SER A 4 23.13 -64.17 -48.01
N THR A 5 23.48 -65.16 -48.83
CA THR A 5 22.77 -66.43 -49.12
C THR A 5 22.66 -67.41 -47.94
N ASN A 6 21.72 -68.38 -48.05
CA ASN A 6 21.67 -69.71 -47.39
C ASN A 6 21.43 -69.71 -45.85
N ASP A 7 20.95 -70.75 -45.13
CA ASP A 7 20.49 -72.15 -45.38
C ASP A 7 19.75 -72.67 -44.09
N MET A 8 19.03 -73.79 -43.94
CA MET A 8 18.49 -74.90 -44.79
C MET A 8 17.42 -75.70 -43.96
N ARG A 9 16.52 -76.49 -44.61
CA ARG A 9 15.79 -77.69 -44.04
C ARG A 9 14.76 -77.40 -42.88
N MET A 10 13.90 -78.32 -42.37
CA MET A 10 13.59 -79.75 -42.63
C MET A 10 12.15 -80.16 -42.22
N PHE A 11 11.68 -81.33 -42.72
CA PHE A 11 10.64 -82.26 -42.18
C PHE A 11 9.20 -81.84 -41.77
N MET A 12 8.24 -82.35 -42.57
CA MET A 12 7.07 -83.20 -42.20
C MET A 12 6.00 -82.79 -41.15
N ARG A 13 4.78 -82.60 -41.70
CA ARG A 13 3.55 -83.39 -41.41
C ARG A 13 2.89 -83.31 -40.00
N LYS A 14 1.71 -82.65 -39.93
CA LYS A 14 0.45 -83.33 -39.55
C LYS A 14 -0.85 -82.56 -39.87
N ASP A 15 -1.91 -83.33 -40.10
CA ASP A 15 -3.34 -83.16 -39.78
C ASP A 15 -4.09 -81.83 -40.07
N GLY A 16 -4.51 -81.71 -41.33
CA GLY A 16 -5.87 -81.40 -41.84
C GLY A 16 -6.95 -80.64 -41.04
N LYS A 17 -7.64 -79.75 -41.77
CA LYS A 17 -9.12 -79.67 -41.82
C LYS A 17 -9.63 -79.02 -43.11
N GLN A 18 -10.94 -79.05 -43.33
CA GLN A 18 -11.63 -78.62 -44.56
C GLN A 18 -11.51 -77.10 -44.82
N GLY A 19 -11.42 -76.71 -46.09
CA GLY A 19 -11.59 -75.32 -46.55
C GLY A 19 -12.71 -75.24 -47.58
N GLY A 20 -13.85 -74.64 -47.21
CA GLY A 20 -14.94 -74.33 -48.13
C GLY A 20 -14.68 -73.03 -48.92
N PRO A 21 -15.38 -72.78 -50.04
CA PRO A 21 -15.15 -71.61 -50.89
C PRO A 21 -15.58 -70.30 -50.20
N GLN A 22 -14.62 -69.47 -49.80
CA GLN A 22 -14.82 -68.20 -49.08
C GLN A 22 -15.30 -67.04 -50.00
N GLY A 23 -16.10 -67.33 -51.02
CA GLY A 23 -16.46 -66.37 -52.09
C GLY A 23 -17.42 -65.24 -51.69
N GLY A 24 -18.21 -65.41 -50.62
CA GLY A 24 -19.25 -64.44 -50.22
C GLY A 24 -18.98 -63.64 -48.94
N GLN A 25 -18.00 -64.03 -48.12
CA GLN A 25 -17.81 -63.43 -46.80
C GLN A 25 -17.00 -62.11 -46.85
N ALA A 26 -16.12 -61.97 -47.85
CA ALA A 26 -15.27 -60.79 -48.00
C ALA A 26 -16.07 -59.50 -48.28
N ILE A 27 -17.11 -59.56 -49.12
CA ILE A 27 -17.91 -58.36 -49.46
C ILE A 27 -18.71 -57.84 -48.25
N VAL A 28 -19.18 -58.75 -47.37
CA VAL A 28 -19.86 -58.39 -46.12
C VAL A 28 -18.89 -57.72 -45.14
N LEU A 29 -17.69 -58.28 -44.98
CA LEU A 29 -16.62 -57.67 -44.16
C LEU A 29 -16.20 -56.30 -44.68
N ILE A 30 -16.04 -56.14 -46.00
CA ILE A 30 -15.70 -54.86 -46.63
C ILE A 30 -16.80 -53.82 -46.39
N ALA A 31 -18.09 -54.17 -46.58
CA ALA A 31 -19.20 -53.25 -46.32
C ALA A 31 -19.24 -52.78 -44.85
N LEU A 32 -19.01 -53.70 -43.91
CA LEU A 32 -19.00 -53.40 -42.47
C LEU A 32 -17.79 -52.53 -42.08
N LEU A 33 -16.60 -52.82 -42.63
CA LEU A 33 -15.39 -52.01 -42.43
C LEU A 33 -15.53 -50.60 -43.02
N ILE A 34 -16.16 -50.46 -44.19
CA ILE A 34 -16.44 -49.16 -44.82
C ILE A 34 -17.38 -48.33 -43.93
N LEU A 35 -18.44 -48.93 -43.38
CA LEU A 35 -19.34 -48.26 -42.45
C LEU A 35 -18.62 -47.78 -41.18
N VAL A 36 -17.75 -48.62 -40.61
CA VAL A 36 -16.91 -48.26 -39.45
C VAL A 36 -15.93 -47.13 -39.79
N LEU A 37 -15.29 -47.17 -40.95
CA LEU A 37 -14.36 -46.12 -41.41
C LEU A 37 -15.07 -44.77 -41.61
N PHE A 38 -16.25 -44.75 -42.24
CA PHE A 38 -17.03 -43.51 -42.37
C PHE A 38 -17.58 -43.01 -41.02
N GLY A 39 -17.92 -43.91 -40.08
CA GLY A 39 -18.27 -43.54 -38.71
C GLY A 39 -17.10 -42.87 -37.96
N MET A 40 -15.90 -43.44 -38.05
CA MET A 40 -14.68 -42.85 -37.47
C MET A 40 -14.31 -41.51 -38.13
N LEU A 41 -14.40 -41.42 -39.47
CA LEU A 41 -14.14 -40.18 -40.22
C LEU A 41 -15.15 -39.10 -39.82
N GLY A 42 -16.42 -39.44 -39.70
CA GLY A 42 -17.47 -38.51 -39.27
C GLY A 42 -17.22 -37.98 -37.87
N LEU A 43 -16.93 -38.86 -36.91
CA LEU A 43 -16.50 -38.46 -35.57
C LEU A 43 -15.27 -37.54 -35.60
N ALA A 44 -14.24 -37.85 -36.38
CA ALA A 44 -13.02 -37.04 -36.45
C ALA A 44 -13.26 -35.64 -37.03
N VAL A 45 -14.06 -35.51 -38.10
CA VAL A 45 -14.34 -34.22 -38.75
C VAL A 45 -15.30 -33.38 -37.90
N ASP A 46 -16.40 -33.96 -37.43
CA ASP A 46 -17.41 -33.21 -36.67
C ASP A 46 -16.91 -32.85 -35.26
N SER A 47 -16.13 -33.71 -34.58
CA SER A 47 -15.48 -33.33 -33.31
C SER A 47 -14.33 -32.33 -33.49
N GLY A 48 -13.56 -32.43 -34.58
CA GLY A 48 -12.52 -31.45 -34.91
C GLY A 48 -13.10 -30.05 -35.13
N ARG A 49 -14.21 -29.95 -35.87
CA ARG A 49 -14.97 -28.69 -36.03
C ARG A 49 -15.50 -28.18 -34.69
N ALA A 50 -16.14 -29.05 -33.90
CA ALA A 50 -16.69 -28.67 -32.60
C ALA A 50 -15.62 -28.23 -31.58
N TYR A 51 -14.41 -28.80 -31.63
CA TYR A 51 -13.30 -28.40 -30.76
C TYR A 51 -12.75 -27.01 -31.10
N VAL A 52 -12.58 -26.70 -32.40
CA VAL A 52 -12.18 -25.37 -32.86
C VAL A 52 -13.24 -24.33 -32.48
N ASP A 53 -14.51 -24.61 -32.79
CA ASP A 53 -15.64 -23.75 -32.46
C ASP A 53 -15.74 -23.46 -30.95
N ARG A 54 -15.58 -24.50 -30.11
CA ARG A 54 -15.56 -24.37 -28.65
C ARG A 54 -14.42 -23.50 -28.14
N ARG A 55 -13.26 -23.52 -28.80
CA ARG A 55 -12.09 -22.70 -28.46
C ARG A 55 -12.30 -21.24 -28.87
N ASP A 56 -12.76 -21.01 -30.10
CA ASP A 56 -12.94 -19.67 -30.65
C ASP A 56 -14.08 -18.94 -29.90
N GLN A 57 -15.16 -19.65 -29.55
CA GLN A 57 -16.18 -19.15 -28.62
C GLN A 57 -15.60 -18.78 -27.25
N GLN A 58 -14.70 -19.57 -26.67
CA GLN A 58 -14.09 -19.25 -25.36
C GLN A 58 -13.27 -17.97 -25.45
N SER A 59 -12.36 -17.88 -26.43
CA SER A 59 -11.56 -16.67 -26.64
C SER A 59 -12.42 -15.43 -26.92
N ALA A 60 -13.57 -15.60 -27.56
CA ALA A 60 -14.54 -14.52 -27.75
C ALA A 60 -15.21 -14.09 -26.43
N VAL A 61 -15.72 -15.01 -25.59
CA VAL A 61 -16.35 -14.61 -24.32
C VAL A 61 -15.34 -14.10 -23.29
N ASP A 62 -14.14 -14.67 -23.21
CA ASP A 62 -13.06 -14.22 -22.32
C ASP A 62 -12.71 -12.75 -22.60
N ALA A 63 -12.46 -12.42 -23.87
CA ALA A 63 -12.16 -11.05 -24.29
C ALA A 63 -13.34 -10.09 -24.09
N SER A 64 -14.58 -10.56 -24.27
CA SER A 64 -15.77 -9.72 -24.19
C SER A 64 -16.20 -9.43 -22.75
N ALA A 65 -16.07 -10.40 -21.84
CA ALA A 65 -16.30 -10.19 -20.41
C ALA A 65 -15.26 -9.24 -19.83
N LEU A 66 -13.97 -9.41 -20.20
CA LEU A 66 -12.91 -8.49 -19.77
C LEU A 66 -13.13 -7.07 -20.33
N ALA A 67 -13.52 -6.94 -21.59
CA ALA A 67 -13.84 -5.65 -22.20
C ALA A 67 -15.06 -4.98 -21.55
N ALA A 68 -16.15 -5.72 -21.27
CA ALA A 68 -17.27 -5.19 -20.49
C ALA A 68 -16.79 -4.61 -19.15
N GLY A 69 -15.82 -5.27 -18.53
CA GLY A 69 -15.21 -4.76 -17.32
C GLY A 69 -14.51 -3.42 -17.50
N ASP A 70 -13.54 -3.34 -18.42
CA ASP A 70 -12.77 -2.12 -18.70
C ASP A 70 -13.65 -0.93 -19.14
N TRP A 71 -14.66 -1.16 -19.98
CA TRP A 71 -15.60 -0.11 -20.39
C TRP A 71 -16.51 0.36 -19.26
N TYR A 72 -16.91 -0.51 -18.33
CA TYR A 72 -17.66 -0.08 -17.14
C TYR A 72 -16.76 0.67 -16.16
N GLU A 73 -15.52 0.23 -15.98
CA GLU A 73 -14.53 0.85 -15.10
C GLU A 73 -14.23 2.30 -15.52
N ASN A 74 -14.03 2.56 -16.81
CA ASN A 74 -13.68 3.90 -17.31
C ASN A 74 -14.86 4.88 -17.41
N PHE A 75 -16.10 4.39 -17.57
CA PHE A 75 -17.26 5.25 -17.92
C PHE A 75 -18.49 5.11 -17.03
N SER A 76 -18.61 4.02 -16.26
CA SER A 76 -19.75 3.72 -15.36
C SER A 76 -21.14 3.73 -16.05
N ASP A 77 -21.17 3.54 -17.37
CA ASP A 77 -22.38 3.50 -18.19
C ASP A 77 -22.57 2.09 -18.76
N LEU A 78 -23.53 1.35 -18.18
CA LEU A 78 -23.83 -0.03 -18.56
C LEU A 78 -24.35 -0.13 -20.01
N TYR A 79 -25.22 0.80 -20.43
CA TYR A 79 -26.00 0.66 -21.66
C TYR A 79 -25.45 1.49 -22.83
N GLY A 80 -24.83 2.65 -22.58
CA GLY A 80 -24.26 3.50 -23.62
C GLY A 80 -22.83 3.13 -24.03
N SER A 81 -21.98 2.69 -23.08
CA SER A 81 -20.59 2.29 -23.39
C SER A 81 -20.30 0.81 -23.16
N THR A 82 -20.72 0.24 -22.02
CA THR A 82 -20.24 -1.09 -21.59
C THR A 82 -20.73 -2.23 -22.49
N LEU A 83 -22.04 -2.49 -22.49
CA LEU A 83 -22.62 -3.60 -23.25
C LEU A 83 -22.41 -3.44 -24.77
N PRO A 84 -22.55 -2.25 -25.40
CA PRO A 84 -22.30 -2.10 -26.83
C PRO A 84 -20.87 -2.44 -27.26
N ASN A 85 -19.85 -1.97 -26.52
CA ASN A 85 -18.45 -2.26 -26.87
C ASN A 85 -18.08 -3.72 -26.59
N ALA A 86 -18.60 -4.33 -25.52
CA ALA A 86 -18.39 -5.75 -25.25
C ALA A 86 -19.06 -6.65 -26.31
N LYS A 87 -20.27 -6.31 -26.76
CA LYS A 87 -20.95 -6.96 -27.90
C LYS A 87 -20.11 -6.84 -29.18
N ALA A 88 -19.49 -5.68 -29.43
CA ALA A 88 -18.61 -5.49 -30.58
C ALA A 88 -17.32 -6.33 -30.53
N VAL A 89 -16.70 -6.49 -29.36
CA VAL A 89 -15.53 -7.39 -29.16
C VAL A 89 -15.93 -8.85 -29.46
N TYR A 90 -17.07 -9.31 -28.96
CA TYR A 90 -17.61 -10.64 -29.25
C TYR A 90 -17.82 -10.87 -30.75
N GLN A 91 -18.50 -9.93 -31.41
CA GLN A 91 -18.78 -9.98 -32.85
C GLN A 91 -17.49 -9.99 -33.69
N SER A 92 -16.48 -9.20 -33.29
CA SER A 92 -15.19 -9.14 -33.99
C SER A 92 -14.44 -10.49 -33.90
N ASN A 93 -14.35 -11.08 -32.71
CA ASN A 93 -13.65 -12.35 -32.50
C ASN A 93 -14.30 -13.52 -33.28
N LEU A 94 -15.63 -13.60 -33.30
CA LEU A 94 -16.37 -14.63 -34.07
C LEU A 94 -16.68 -14.23 -35.52
N HIS A 95 -16.13 -13.10 -36.00
CA HIS A 95 -16.27 -12.63 -37.38
C HIS A 95 -17.76 -12.42 -37.82
N LEU A 96 -18.62 -12.06 -36.88
CA LEU A 96 -20.09 -11.96 -37.04
C LEU A 96 -20.51 -10.62 -37.68
N TYR A 97 -19.93 -10.28 -38.83
CA TYR A 97 -20.09 -8.99 -39.53
C TYR A 97 -21.53 -8.66 -39.99
N GLY A 98 -22.48 -9.60 -39.88
CA GLY A 98 -23.90 -9.34 -40.12
C GLY A 98 -24.60 -8.57 -38.98
N GLY A 99 -23.98 -8.44 -37.81
CA GLY A 99 -24.59 -7.84 -36.63
C GLY A 99 -25.65 -8.74 -35.97
N PRO A 100 -26.31 -8.25 -34.91
CA PRO A 100 -27.34 -9.01 -34.19
C PRO A 100 -28.64 -9.13 -35.00
N THR A 101 -29.25 -10.32 -34.96
CA THR A 101 -30.59 -10.60 -35.52
C THR A 101 -31.71 -10.34 -34.51
N SER A 102 -31.41 -10.38 -33.23
CA SER A 102 -32.24 -9.83 -32.16
C SER A 102 -31.34 -9.36 -31.02
N ASP A 103 -31.82 -8.38 -30.28
CA ASP A 103 -31.20 -7.88 -29.06
C ASP A 103 -32.33 -7.61 -28.06
N VAL A 104 -32.25 -8.15 -26.84
CA VAL A 104 -33.38 -8.25 -25.89
C VAL A 104 -32.91 -8.11 -24.45
N ASP A 105 -33.15 -6.96 -23.86
CA ASP A 105 -32.80 -6.63 -22.48
C ASP A 105 -33.94 -6.91 -21.48
N THR A 106 -33.59 -7.36 -20.29
CA THR A 106 -34.51 -7.61 -19.16
C THR A 106 -33.86 -7.27 -17.82
N THR A 107 -34.37 -6.24 -17.13
CA THR A 107 -33.98 -5.94 -15.75
C THR A 107 -34.77 -6.79 -14.76
N THR A 108 -34.07 -7.42 -13.82
CA THR A 108 -34.63 -8.14 -12.69
C THR A 108 -33.94 -7.71 -11.39
N PHE A 109 -34.51 -8.09 -10.24
CA PHE A 109 -33.84 -7.95 -8.96
C PHE A 109 -33.63 -9.32 -8.33
N VAL A 110 -32.39 -9.58 -7.92
CA VAL A 110 -31.88 -10.86 -7.40
C VAL A 110 -31.20 -10.63 -6.05
N GLY A 111 -30.54 -11.66 -5.52
CA GLY A 111 -30.06 -11.65 -4.14
C GLY A 111 -31.22 -11.76 -3.13
N VAL A 112 -30.90 -11.78 -1.84
CA VAL A 112 -31.93 -11.90 -0.80
C VAL A 112 -32.62 -10.55 -0.59
N GLY A 113 -33.95 -10.58 -0.51
CA GLY A 113 -34.77 -9.37 -0.44
C GLY A 113 -34.84 -8.57 -1.74
N ASN A 114 -34.42 -9.16 -2.88
CA ASN A 114 -34.36 -8.50 -4.19
C ASN A 114 -33.46 -7.24 -4.16
N SER A 115 -32.29 -7.36 -3.53
CA SER A 115 -31.38 -6.27 -3.17
C SER A 115 -30.29 -5.96 -4.21
N LEU A 116 -30.10 -6.83 -5.21
CA LEU A 116 -29.13 -6.67 -6.29
C LEU A 116 -29.87 -6.49 -7.63
N GLN A 117 -29.57 -5.46 -8.40
CA GLN A 117 -30.09 -5.33 -9.76
C GLN A 117 -29.34 -6.30 -10.69
N GLN A 118 -30.06 -7.04 -11.51
CA GLN A 118 -29.50 -7.94 -12.52
C GLN A 118 -30.17 -7.71 -13.87
N ASP A 119 -29.39 -7.16 -14.79
CA ASP A 119 -29.75 -6.90 -16.16
C ASP A 119 -29.27 -8.07 -17.04
N THR A 120 -30.22 -8.76 -17.68
CA THR A 120 -29.96 -9.90 -18.56
C THR A 120 -30.34 -9.54 -19.99
N ASP A 121 -29.39 -9.76 -20.89
CA ASP A 121 -29.32 -9.25 -22.25
C ASP A 121 -29.06 -10.45 -23.18
N ILE A 122 -29.97 -10.71 -24.12
CA ILE A 122 -29.95 -11.92 -24.97
C ILE A 122 -29.87 -11.52 -26.45
N VAL A 123 -28.65 -11.57 -26.98
CA VAL A 123 -28.34 -11.24 -28.36
C VAL A 123 -28.31 -12.50 -29.22
N THR A 124 -29.06 -12.54 -30.33
CA THR A 124 -28.93 -13.60 -31.34
C THR A 124 -28.20 -13.09 -32.57
N TYR A 125 -27.52 -13.98 -33.28
CA TYR A 125 -26.73 -13.65 -34.47
C TYR A 125 -26.99 -14.63 -35.62
N GLY A 126 -26.69 -14.16 -36.83
CA GLY A 126 -26.61 -15.04 -38.01
C GLY A 126 -25.64 -16.20 -37.81
N GLY A 127 -25.93 -17.34 -38.44
CA GLY A 127 -25.15 -18.58 -38.28
C GLY A 127 -25.59 -19.49 -37.12
N GLY A 128 -26.46 -19.02 -36.22
CA GLY A 128 -26.98 -19.82 -35.11
C GLY A 128 -26.21 -19.66 -33.80
N TYR A 129 -25.47 -18.56 -33.66
CA TYR A 129 -24.90 -18.11 -32.39
C TYR A 129 -25.91 -17.29 -31.59
N ALA A 130 -25.89 -17.45 -30.27
CA ALA A 130 -26.54 -16.54 -29.33
C ALA A 130 -25.62 -16.26 -28.13
N LEU A 131 -25.59 -15.01 -27.69
CA LEU A 131 -24.85 -14.56 -26.51
C LEU A 131 -25.85 -14.10 -25.46
N THR A 132 -25.82 -14.73 -24.29
CA THR A 132 -26.49 -14.23 -23.08
C THR A 132 -25.45 -13.49 -22.23
N ILE A 133 -25.69 -12.22 -21.96
CA ILE A 133 -24.94 -11.41 -21.01
C ILE A 133 -25.79 -11.25 -19.75
N VAL A 134 -25.18 -11.44 -18.58
CA VAL A 134 -25.82 -11.17 -17.28
C VAL A 134 -24.93 -10.18 -16.53
N ALA A 135 -25.36 -8.92 -16.46
CA ALA A 135 -24.72 -7.86 -15.69
C ALA A 135 -25.43 -7.73 -14.34
N THR A 136 -24.75 -8.07 -13.24
CA THR A 136 -25.29 -7.96 -11.88
C THR A 136 -24.58 -6.83 -11.15
N ASN A 137 -25.34 -5.84 -10.70
CA ASN A 137 -24.87 -4.82 -9.75
C ASN A 137 -24.69 -5.49 -8.39
N THR A 138 -23.43 -5.74 -8.03
CA THR A 138 -22.99 -6.40 -6.80
C THR A 138 -22.64 -5.38 -5.71
N GLN A 139 -23.20 -4.17 -5.81
CA GLN A 139 -23.07 -3.04 -4.89
C GLN A 139 -21.60 -2.65 -4.66
N PHE A 140 -21.03 -3.03 -3.52
CA PHE A 140 -19.63 -2.76 -3.15
C PHE A 140 -18.65 -3.37 -4.17
N ASN A 141 -18.98 -4.57 -4.65
CA ASN A 141 -18.18 -5.32 -5.63
C ASN A 141 -18.42 -4.83 -7.08
N GLY A 142 -19.03 -3.64 -7.23
CA GLY A 142 -19.34 -2.96 -8.49
C GLY A 142 -20.29 -3.74 -9.39
N TYR A 143 -19.78 -4.24 -10.52
CA TYR A 143 -20.55 -5.08 -11.45
C TYR A 143 -19.84 -6.40 -11.74
N GLN A 144 -20.61 -7.48 -11.69
CA GLN A 144 -20.25 -8.79 -12.21
C GLN A 144 -20.88 -8.98 -13.59
N PHE A 145 -20.06 -9.36 -14.58
CA PHE A 145 -20.46 -9.61 -15.97
C PHE A 145 -20.25 -11.08 -16.31
N VAL A 146 -21.33 -11.84 -16.53
CA VAL A 146 -21.26 -13.23 -17.03
C VAL A 146 -21.62 -13.24 -18.50
N PHE A 147 -20.69 -13.64 -19.37
CA PHE A 147 -20.91 -13.80 -20.81
C PHE A 147 -21.02 -15.29 -21.14
N THR A 148 -22.16 -15.74 -21.65
CA THR A 148 -22.38 -17.11 -22.11
C THR A 148 -22.72 -17.13 -23.59
N SER A 149 -21.78 -17.62 -24.41
CA SER A 149 -21.97 -17.95 -25.82
C SER A 149 -22.59 -19.34 -25.96
N THR A 150 -23.47 -19.48 -26.94
CA THR A 150 -24.03 -20.75 -27.40
C THR A 150 -24.07 -20.76 -28.92
N HIS A 151 -23.77 -21.90 -29.55
CA HIS A 151 -23.81 -22.09 -31.00
C HIS A 151 -24.40 -23.45 -31.35
N GLN A 152 -25.35 -23.49 -32.29
CA GLN A 152 -25.83 -24.76 -32.87
C GLN A 152 -25.03 -25.14 -34.11
N LEU A 153 -23.90 -25.81 -33.92
CA LEU A 153 -23.03 -26.25 -35.01
C LEU A 153 -23.71 -27.38 -35.82
N PRO A 154 -23.93 -27.21 -37.14
CA PRO A 154 -24.47 -28.28 -37.99
C PRO A 154 -23.40 -29.37 -38.24
N LEU A 155 -23.75 -30.62 -37.95
CA LEU A 155 -22.89 -31.79 -38.12
C LEU A 155 -22.93 -32.28 -39.56
N ALA A 156 -21.76 -32.51 -40.17
CA ALA A 156 -21.66 -32.86 -41.58
C ALA A 156 -21.91 -34.36 -41.83
N PHE A 157 -21.39 -35.23 -40.95
CA PHE A 157 -21.38 -36.69 -41.14
C PHE A 157 -22.27 -37.44 -40.15
N MET A 158 -22.40 -36.98 -38.90
CA MET A 158 -23.26 -37.65 -37.90
C MET A 158 -24.73 -37.75 -38.34
N GLN A 159 -25.25 -36.74 -39.03
CA GLN A 159 -26.59 -36.75 -39.64
C GLN A 159 -26.79 -37.91 -40.65
N LEU A 160 -25.73 -38.34 -41.34
CA LEU A 160 -25.77 -39.37 -42.38
C LEU A 160 -25.96 -40.78 -41.79
N PHE A 161 -25.71 -40.93 -40.49
CA PHE A 161 -25.97 -42.14 -39.70
C PHE A 161 -27.25 -42.06 -38.85
N GLY A 162 -28.10 -41.05 -39.07
CA GLY A 162 -29.33 -40.84 -38.30
C GLY A 162 -29.12 -40.21 -36.92
N GLY A 163 -27.94 -39.62 -36.67
CA GLY A 163 -27.70 -38.79 -35.49
C GLY A 163 -28.45 -37.44 -35.57
N ASN A 164 -28.45 -36.70 -34.45
CA ASN A 164 -28.96 -35.32 -34.42
C ASN A 164 -28.19 -34.46 -35.44
N PRO A 165 -28.85 -33.68 -36.32
CA PRO A 165 -28.18 -32.81 -37.28
C PRO A 165 -27.34 -31.70 -36.63
N ASN A 166 -27.67 -31.26 -35.41
CA ASN A 166 -26.95 -30.17 -34.73
C ASN A 166 -26.33 -30.66 -33.42
N ILE A 167 -25.21 -30.04 -33.02
CA ILE A 167 -24.70 -30.08 -31.64
C ILE A 167 -24.68 -28.66 -31.07
N THR A 168 -25.11 -28.49 -29.82
CA THR A 168 -24.98 -27.21 -29.11
C THR A 168 -23.61 -27.14 -28.43
N ILE A 169 -22.87 -26.09 -28.70
CA ILE A 169 -21.55 -25.81 -28.11
C ILE A 169 -21.68 -24.52 -27.31
N ASN A 170 -21.32 -24.56 -26.02
CA ASN A 170 -21.44 -23.42 -25.11
C ASN A 170 -20.06 -23.02 -24.56
N ALA A 171 -19.81 -21.72 -24.43
CA ALA A 171 -18.67 -21.15 -23.71
C ALA A 171 -19.15 -20.09 -22.71
N THR A 172 -18.55 -20.04 -21.53
CA THR A 172 -18.89 -19.04 -20.50
C THR A 172 -17.59 -18.42 -19.95
N ALA A 173 -17.62 -17.11 -19.72
CA ALA A 173 -16.61 -16.37 -18.98
C ALA A 173 -17.30 -15.42 -18.00
N THR A 174 -16.63 -15.12 -16.88
CA THR A 174 -17.11 -14.11 -15.92
C THR A 174 -16.03 -13.07 -15.68
N ALA A 175 -16.39 -11.79 -15.66
CA ALA A 175 -15.54 -10.71 -15.18
C ALA A 175 -16.19 -9.99 -13.99
N ILE A 176 -15.38 -9.36 -13.16
CA ILE A 176 -15.82 -8.46 -12.08
C ILE A 176 -15.06 -7.14 -12.19
N VAL A 177 -15.79 -6.04 -11.99
CA VAL A 177 -15.26 -4.67 -11.82
C VAL A 177 -15.65 -4.21 -10.42
N GLY A 178 -14.67 -4.08 -9.52
CA GLY A 178 -14.92 -3.49 -8.21
C GLY A 178 -15.28 -2.00 -8.32
N ASN A 179 -15.94 -1.45 -7.31
CA ASN A 179 -16.05 0.00 -7.19
C ASN A 179 -14.64 0.59 -6.95
N GLN A 180 -14.08 1.30 -7.94
CA GLN A 180 -12.74 1.90 -7.88
C GLN A 180 -12.48 2.77 -6.64
N ARG A 181 -13.52 3.24 -5.93
CA ARG A 181 -13.40 4.11 -4.76
C ARG A 181 -13.42 3.39 -3.41
N GLN A 182 -13.72 2.10 -3.37
CA GLN A 182 -13.96 1.39 -2.10
C GLN A 182 -13.41 -0.05 -2.13
N THR A 183 -12.30 -0.26 -1.41
CA THR A 183 -11.96 -1.55 -0.79
C THR A 183 -12.33 -1.46 0.70
N PRO A 184 -12.69 -2.57 1.39
CA PRO A 184 -13.22 -2.47 2.76
C PRO A 184 -12.16 -1.98 3.75
N ALA A 185 -12.59 -1.42 4.89
CA ALA A 185 -11.68 -1.18 6.02
C ALA A 185 -11.09 -2.50 6.54
N LEU A 186 -11.93 -3.54 6.58
CA LEU A 186 -11.59 -4.88 7.01
C LEU A 186 -12.32 -5.92 6.14
N LEU A 187 -11.58 -6.81 5.49
CA LEU A 187 -12.08 -7.88 4.63
C LEU A 187 -11.59 -9.26 5.11
N THR A 188 -12.52 -10.16 5.42
CA THR A 188 -12.23 -11.58 5.68
C THR A 188 -12.65 -12.44 4.48
N LEU A 189 -11.67 -13.12 3.88
CA LEU A 189 -11.84 -13.88 2.64
C LEU A 189 -12.45 -15.27 2.85
N SER A 190 -12.35 -15.84 4.05
CA SER A 190 -12.98 -17.11 4.40
C SER A 190 -14.52 -17.02 4.37
N THR A 191 -15.16 -18.06 3.81
CA THR A 191 -16.60 -18.29 3.84
C THR A 191 -17.11 -18.94 5.14
N ASP A 192 -16.26 -19.12 6.15
CA ASP A 192 -16.58 -19.81 7.39
C ASP A 192 -17.51 -18.99 8.33
N ARG A 193 -18.14 -19.69 9.28
CA ARG A 193 -18.96 -19.03 10.31
C ARG A 193 -18.06 -18.21 11.26
N CYS A 194 -18.42 -16.94 11.45
CA CYS A 194 -17.64 -15.95 12.21
C CYS A 194 -16.22 -15.77 11.65
N SER A 195 -16.04 -15.81 10.31
CA SER A 195 -14.76 -15.47 9.68
C SER A 195 -14.31 -14.05 10.01
N LEU A 196 -15.29 -13.17 10.24
CA LEU A 196 -15.13 -11.86 10.86
C LEU A 196 -15.81 -11.89 12.24
N ASN A 197 -15.06 -11.58 13.30
CA ASN A 197 -15.55 -11.47 14.66
C ASN A 197 -15.16 -10.11 15.26
N LEU A 198 -16.14 -9.24 15.51
CA LEU A 198 -15.96 -7.87 16.03
C LEU A 198 -16.69 -7.75 17.38
N THR A 199 -16.07 -8.27 18.44
CA THR A 199 -16.70 -8.43 19.76
C THR A 199 -15.76 -8.05 20.88
N GLY A 200 -16.21 -7.28 21.87
CA GLY A 200 -15.35 -6.72 22.91
C GLY A 200 -16.07 -6.41 24.22
N ALA A 201 -15.27 -6.18 25.28
CA ALA A 201 -15.77 -5.71 26.58
C ALA A 201 -15.78 -4.17 26.69
N ALA A 202 -15.16 -3.50 25.71
CA ALA A 202 -15.06 -2.05 25.58
C ALA A 202 -15.38 -1.63 24.13
N THR A 203 -15.56 -0.32 23.93
CA THR A 203 -15.83 0.29 22.62
C THR A 203 -14.77 -0.07 21.58
N LEU A 204 -15.20 -0.65 20.47
CA LEU A 204 -14.42 -0.85 19.25
C LEU A 204 -14.93 0.13 18.18
N THR A 205 -14.05 0.96 17.60
CA THR A 205 -14.44 1.92 16.55
C THR A 205 -13.85 1.52 15.20
N LEU A 206 -14.70 1.34 14.19
CA LEU A 206 -14.28 1.09 12.81
C LEU A 206 -14.68 2.27 11.94
N LEU A 207 -13.76 2.83 11.17
CA LEU A 207 -14.05 3.81 10.11
C LEU A 207 -13.85 3.17 8.74
N GLY A 208 -14.88 3.23 7.90
CA GLY A 208 -15.02 2.47 6.67
C GLY A 208 -15.71 1.11 6.87
N ASP A 209 -15.96 0.41 5.77
CA ASP A 209 -16.88 -0.74 5.73
C ASP A 209 -16.22 -2.04 6.23
N ALA A 210 -16.94 -2.82 7.05
CA ALA A 210 -16.58 -4.19 7.43
C ALA A 210 -17.14 -5.20 6.41
N TYR A 211 -16.33 -6.16 5.96
CA TYR A 211 -16.76 -7.14 4.97
C TYR A 211 -16.33 -8.57 5.32
N SER A 212 -17.29 -9.49 5.28
CA SER A 212 -17.09 -10.92 5.52
C SER A 212 -17.64 -11.76 4.38
N ASN A 213 -16.79 -12.59 3.75
CA ASN A 213 -17.24 -13.63 2.82
C ASN A 213 -18.02 -14.76 3.51
N GLY A 214 -17.74 -14.95 4.80
CA GLY A 214 -18.44 -15.84 5.71
C GLY A 214 -19.49 -15.08 6.49
N THR A 215 -19.84 -15.53 7.70
CA THR A 215 -20.72 -14.72 8.55
C THR A 215 -19.94 -13.72 9.38
N ALA A 216 -20.36 -12.45 9.37
CA ALA A 216 -19.90 -11.44 10.31
C ALA A 216 -20.60 -11.63 11.67
N CYS A 217 -19.80 -11.73 12.73
CA CYS A 217 -20.25 -11.90 14.11
C CYS A 217 -19.85 -10.66 14.92
N VAL A 218 -20.81 -9.83 15.32
CA VAL A 218 -20.58 -8.51 15.95
C VAL A 218 -21.38 -8.34 17.24
N ASP A 219 -21.02 -7.38 18.09
CA ASP A 219 -21.80 -7.03 19.28
C ASP A 219 -22.08 -5.50 19.40
N PRO A 220 -22.96 -5.06 20.33
CA PRO A 220 -23.33 -3.64 20.46
C PRO A 220 -22.22 -2.67 20.86
N ASN A 221 -21.04 -3.16 21.27
CA ASN A 221 -19.88 -2.34 21.59
C ASN A 221 -19.06 -1.96 20.34
N LEU A 222 -19.37 -2.56 19.18
CA LEU A 222 -18.90 -2.08 17.87
C LEU A 222 -19.63 -0.77 17.52
N GLN A 223 -18.84 0.29 17.33
CA GLN A 223 -19.23 1.57 16.79
C GLN A 223 -18.70 1.66 15.35
N GLU A 224 -19.60 1.57 14.37
CA GLU A 224 -19.23 1.41 12.97
C GLU A 224 -19.59 2.63 12.14
N ALA A 225 -18.57 3.28 11.60
CA ALA A 225 -18.64 4.44 10.73
C ALA A 225 -18.45 3.98 9.27
N GLY A 226 -19.34 3.07 8.87
CA GLY A 226 -19.29 2.30 7.63
C GLY A 226 -20.42 1.25 7.62
N ASN A 227 -20.47 0.43 6.58
CA ASN A 227 -21.46 -0.64 6.43
C ASN A 227 -20.87 -2.01 6.78
N CYS A 228 -21.63 -2.83 7.52
CA CYS A 228 -21.26 -4.22 7.80
C CYS A 228 -21.89 -5.15 6.77
N TYR A 229 -21.04 -5.75 5.94
CA TYR A 229 -21.37 -6.76 4.96
C TYR A 229 -21.01 -8.15 5.49
N GLY A 230 -21.92 -9.11 5.34
CA GLY A 230 -21.64 -10.50 5.67
C GLY A 230 -22.63 -11.48 5.07
N ALA A 231 -22.25 -12.76 4.93
CA ALA A 231 -23.11 -13.80 4.36
C ALA A 231 -24.35 -14.10 5.24
N ALA A 232 -25.26 -14.94 4.72
CA ALA A 232 -26.52 -15.26 5.39
C ALA A 232 -26.29 -15.88 6.78
N GLY A 233 -26.89 -15.28 7.82
CA GLY A 233 -26.67 -15.65 9.22
C GLY A 233 -25.71 -14.74 10.00
N SER A 234 -25.13 -13.72 9.34
CA SER A 234 -24.43 -12.62 10.02
C SER A 234 -25.39 -11.79 10.89
N ASN A 235 -24.88 -11.19 11.98
CA ASN A 235 -25.69 -10.38 12.91
C ASN A 235 -25.32 -8.89 12.92
N CYS A 236 -24.84 -8.35 11.79
CA CYS A 236 -24.46 -6.93 11.60
C CYS A 236 -25.43 -5.91 12.25
N SER A 237 -26.74 -6.17 12.23
CA SER A 237 -27.76 -5.35 12.91
C SER A 237 -27.63 -5.22 14.44
N SER A 238 -26.64 -5.89 15.05
CA SER A 238 -26.29 -5.75 16.47
C SER A 238 -25.29 -4.63 16.73
N ALA A 239 -24.62 -4.08 15.71
CA ALA A 239 -23.65 -3.00 15.82
C ALA A 239 -24.31 -1.62 15.98
N THR A 240 -23.55 -0.65 16.51
CA THR A 240 -23.98 0.75 16.66
C THR A 240 -23.45 1.60 15.50
N TYR A 241 -24.29 1.93 14.53
CA TYR A 241 -23.88 2.69 13.35
C TYR A 241 -23.76 4.21 13.59
N TYR A 242 -22.60 4.76 13.28
CA TYR A 242 -22.24 6.17 13.43
C TYR A 242 -22.36 6.94 12.10
N CYS A 243 -22.38 8.26 12.20
CA CYS A 243 -22.35 9.19 11.09
C CYS A 243 -20.90 9.42 10.63
N TYR A 244 -20.67 9.45 9.32
CA TYR A 244 -19.37 9.64 8.69
C TYR A 244 -19.45 10.36 7.34
N ASN A 245 -18.33 10.91 6.88
CA ASN A 245 -18.17 11.35 5.50
C ASN A 245 -16.75 11.02 4.97
N SER A 246 -16.48 11.32 3.70
CA SER A 246 -15.24 10.96 3.00
C SER A 246 -14.04 11.91 3.22
N THR A 247 -14.10 12.79 4.22
CA THR A 247 -12.98 13.70 4.55
C THR A 247 -11.92 12.96 5.38
N PRO A 248 -10.65 12.90 4.97
CA PRO A 248 -9.59 12.32 5.79
C PRO A 248 -9.48 13.04 7.15
N GLY A 249 -9.35 12.28 8.24
CA GLY A 249 -9.34 12.82 9.61
C GLY A 249 -10.71 13.20 10.17
N PHE A 250 -11.81 12.88 9.48
CA PHE A 250 -13.16 13.05 10.01
C PHE A 250 -13.35 12.19 11.28
N VAL A 251 -14.01 12.76 12.29
CA VAL A 251 -14.32 12.11 13.57
C VAL A 251 -15.74 11.54 13.55
N PRO A 252 -15.93 10.20 13.59
CA PRO A 252 -17.26 9.61 13.67
C PRO A 252 -18.04 10.04 14.92
N TYR A 253 -19.34 10.28 14.76
CA TYR A 253 -20.22 10.67 15.86
C TYR A 253 -21.58 9.94 15.78
N PRO A 254 -22.29 9.74 16.91
CA PRO A 254 -23.56 9.03 16.92
C PRO A 254 -24.69 9.85 16.27
N PRO A 255 -25.68 9.20 15.61
CA PRO A 255 -26.80 9.87 14.93
C PRO A 255 -27.67 10.73 15.89
N PRO A 256 -28.40 11.75 15.38
CA PRO A 256 -28.67 12.03 13.97
C PRO A 256 -27.51 12.73 13.23
N CYS A 257 -27.37 12.44 11.93
CA CYS A 257 -26.32 13.02 11.09
C CYS A 257 -26.63 14.45 10.63
N ASN A 258 -25.58 15.25 10.50
CA ASN A 258 -25.61 16.59 9.91
C ASN A 258 -25.81 16.51 8.38
N PRO A 259 -26.30 17.59 7.73
CA PRO A 259 -26.45 17.64 6.27
C PRO A 259 -25.10 17.45 5.55
N GLY A 260 -24.94 16.34 4.83
CA GLY A 260 -23.72 15.97 4.11
C GLY A 260 -23.02 14.72 4.66
N ASP A 261 -23.35 14.31 5.89
CA ASP A 261 -22.84 13.09 6.52
C ASP A 261 -23.82 11.91 6.32
N THR A 262 -23.28 10.70 6.20
CA THR A 262 -24.02 9.45 5.98
C THR A 262 -23.96 8.58 7.22
N GLN A 263 -25.05 7.87 7.56
CA GLN A 263 -25.02 6.82 8.59
C GLN A 263 -24.73 5.46 7.96
N GLY A 264 -23.84 4.68 8.56
CA GLY A 264 -23.62 3.27 8.19
C GLY A 264 -24.85 2.39 8.39
N GLN A 265 -24.92 1.24 7.70
CA GLN A 265 -26.04 0.29 7.77
C GLN A 265 -25.58 -1.19 7.68
N PRO A 266 -26.38 -2.15 8.18
CA PRO A 266 -26.12 -3.58 8.02
C PRO A 266 -26.59 -4.09 6.64
N VAL A 267 -25.72 -4.80 5.92
CA VAL A 267 -26.02 -5.41 4.60
C VAL A 267 -25.83 -6.93 4.69
N VAL A 268 -26.94 -7.64 4.98
CA VAL A 268 -26.95 -9.10 5.16
C VAL A 268 -28.10 -9.74 4.39
N PRO A 269 -27.85 -10.75 3.54
CA PRO A 269 -26.56 -11.24 3.11
C PRO A 269 -25.91 -10.37 2.03
N ALA A 270 -24.59 -10.20 2.13
CA ALA A 270 -23.74 -9.67 1.06
C ALA A 270 -23.26 -10.78 0.09
N PRO A 271 -22.86 -10.45 -1.15
CA PRO A 271 -22.10 -11.36 -2.01
C PRO A 271 -20.68 -11.58 -1.47
N THR A 272 -19.90 -12.51 -2.04
CA THR A 272 -18.48 -12.67 -1.70
C THR A 272 -17.58 -11.74 -2.51
N LEU A 273 -16.53 -11.20 -1.88
CA LEU A 273 -15.42 -10.53 -2.57
C LEU A 273 -14.32 -11.56 -2.88
N PRO A 274 -13.90 -11.73 -4.14
CA PRO A 274 -12.74 -12.56 -4.46
C PRO A 274 -11.43 -11.86 -4.03
N ASP A 275 -10.45 -12.64 -3.56
CA ASP A 275 -9.11 -12.17 -3.16
C ASP A 275 -8.54 -11.18 -4.19
N PRO A 276 -8.19 -9.93 -3.82
CA PRO A 276 -7.60 -8.96 -4.74
C PRO A 276 -6.33 -9.44 -5.47
N ALA A 277 -5.64 -10.46 -4.94
CA ALA A 277 -4.43 -11.03 -5.54
C ALA A 277 -3.29 -10.01 -5.71
N TYR A 278 -3.18 -9.06 -4.77
CA TYR A 278 -2.06 -8.11 -4.72
C TYR A 278 -0.71 -8.85 -4.59
N LEU A 279 0.34 -8.22 -5.11
CA LEU A 279 1.69 -8.78 -5.20
C LEU A 279 2.70 -7.89 -4.47
N ALA A 280 3.77 -8.51 -3.95
CA ALA A 280 4.95 -7.82 -3.42
C ALA A 280 6.15 -8.00 -4.38
N PRO A 281 6.22 -7.24 -5.49
CA PRO A 281 7.24 -7.44 -6.54
C PRO A 281 8.67 -7.14 -6.06
N SER A 282 8.84 -6.22 -5.10
CA SER A 282 10.16 -5.70 -4.71
C SER A 282 11.00 -6.62 -3.81
N VAL A 283 10.39 -7.68 -3.24
CA VAL A 283 11.02 -8.59 -2.27
C VAL A 283 12.38 -9.17 -2.75
N PRO A 284 12.57 -9.58 -4.02
CA PRO A 284 13.85 -10.15 -4.47
C PRO A 284 15.04 -9.18 -4.40
N TYR A 285 14.80 -7.87 -4.49
CA TYR A 285 15.86 -6.85 -4.43
C TYR A 285 16.38 -6.61 -3.00
N TYR A 286 15.63 -7.05 -1.99
CA TYR A 286 15.99 -6.97 -0.57
C TYR A 286 16.39 -8.37 -0.04
N SER A 287 17.35 -8.98 -0.72
CA SER A 287 17.83 -10.36 -0.46
C SER A 287 19.10 -10.45 0.39
N ALA A 288 19.67 -9.33 0.82
CA ALA A 288 20.82 -9.31 1.73
C ALA A 288 20.42 -9.78 3.14
N ALA A 289 21.23 -10.63 3.78
CA ALA A 289 21.02 -11.04 5.17
C ALA A 289 21.33 -9.89 6.13
N GLN A 290 20.42 -9.63 7.06
CA GLN A 290 20.47 -8.52 8.02
C GLN A 290 20.31 -9.05 9.45
N PHE A 291 20.82 -8.26 10.41
CA PHE A 291 20.81 -8.61 11.83
C PHE A 291 20.37 -7.41 12.66
N TYR A 292 19.56 -7.65 13.69
CA TYR A 292 19.26 -6.64 14.69
C TYR A 292 20.45 -6.55 15.65
N ASN A 293 21.12 -5.40 15.68
CA ASN A 293 22.30 -5.15 16.51
C ASN A 293 22.01 -3.95 17.43
N PRO A 294 21.48 -4.18 18.65
CA PRO A 294 20.99 -3.13 19.53
C PRO A 294 22.03 -2.02 19.76
N ASN A 295 21.57 -0.78 19.72
CA ASN A 295 22.38 0.42 19.97
C ASN A 295 23.58 0.58 19.03
N ASN A 296 23.47 0.08 17.78
CA ASN A 296 24.45 0.33 16.71
C ASN A 296 24.51 1.80 16.22
N ARG A 297 23.89 2.75 16.93
CA ARG A 297 24.08 4.21 16.84
C ARG A 297 24.34 4.86 18.21
N GLY A 298 24.74 4.07 19.21
CA GLY A 298 25.00 4.50 20.58
C GLY A 298 23.76 4.63 21.46
N THR A 299 22.76 5.40 21.02
CA THR A 299 21.50 5.66 21.75
C THR A 299 20.25 5.11 21.05
N TRP A 300 20.39 4.59 19.83
CA TRP A 300 19.35 3.94 19.04
C TRP A 300 19.99 2.92 18.06
N THR A 301 19.16 2.21 17.31
CA THR A 301 19.58 1.18 16.36
C THR A 301 19.14 1.54 14.94
N GLU A 302 20.02 1.63 13.97
CA GLU A 302 19.65 1.67 12.56
C GLU A 302 19.55 0.25 12.00
N MET A 303 18.42 -0.04 11.36
CA MET A 303 18.13 -1.31 10.70
C MET A 303 18.08 -1.09 9.18
N TYR A 304 18.73 -1.97 8.42
CA TYR A 304 18.71 -1.93 6.96
C TYR A 304 17.70 -2.95 6.43
N PRO A 305 17.00 -2.68 5.30
CA PRO A 305 16.09 -3.64 4.69
C PRO A 305 16.83 -4.86 4.17
N GLY A 306 16.14 -6.00 4.10
CA GLY A 306 16.72 -7.29 3.76
C GLY A 306 16.05 -8.47 4.49
N GLN A 307 16.73 -9.61 4.49
CA GLN A 307 16.31 -10.84 5.15
C GLN A 307 16.77 -10.85 6.60
N TYR A 308 15.83 -10.78 7.53
CA TYR A 308 16.05 -11.03 8.94
C TYR A 308 15.75 -12.51 9.24
N GLY A 309 16.56 -13.13 10.12
CA GLY A 309 16.30 -14.45 10.69
C GLY A 309 15.15 -14.40 11.70
N THR A 310 15.39 -14.85 12.93
CA THR A 310 14.49 -14.53 14.05
C THR A 310 14.70 -13.09 14.47
N PHE A 311 13.65 -12.29 14.36
CA PHE A 311 13.62 -10.94 14.91
C PHE A 311 12.79 -10.90 16.19
N HIS A 312 13.38 -10.37 17.26
CA HIS A 312 12.69 -10.13 18.51
C HIS A 312 13.11 -8.77 19.08
N LEU A 313 12.23 -7.78 18.95
CA LEU A 313 12.32 -6.53 19.69
C LEU A 313 12.02 -6.84 21.15
N SER A 314 13.09 -7.00 21.93
CA SER A 314 13.09 -7.46 23.31
C SER A 314 13.40 -6.32 24.29
N GLY A 315 12.86 -6.43 25.50
CA GLY A 315 12.87 -5.36 26.50
C GLY A 315 14.25 -5.13 27.11
N GLY A 316 14.64 -3.85 27.22
CA GLY A 316 15.90 -3.42 27.80
C GLY A 316 15.88 -1.93 28.12
N SER A 317 17.04 -1.34 28.39
CA SER A 317 17.17 0.10 28.64
C SER A 317 17.05 0.91 27.34
N GLY A 318 15.81 1.19 26.90
CA GLY A 318 15.51 2.11 25.81
C GLY A 318 15.94 1.61 24.42
N SER A 319 15.42 0.46 23.98
CA SER A 319 15.78 -0.15 22.68
C SER A 319 14.97 0.45 21.52
N CYS A 320 15.38 1.63 21.04
CA CYS A 320 14.82 2.21 19.83
C CYS A 320 15.48 1.70 18.55
N ALA A 321 14.70 1.58 17.49
CA ALA A 321 15.11 1.06 16.20
C ALA A 321 14.50 1.87 15.05
N PHE A 322 15.35 2.53 14.27
CA PHE A 322 15.00 3.22 13.03
C PHE A 322 15.11 2.26 11.84
N LEU A 323 14.06 2.17 11.03
CA LEU A 323 13.99 1.38 9.81
C LEU A 323 14.34 2.24 8.59
N ASN A 324 15.40 1.88 7.88
CA ASN A 324 15.69 2.43 6.55
C ASN A 324 14.68 1.89 5.51
N PRO A 325 14.30 2.67 4.48
CA PRO A 325 13.23 2.29 3.56
C PRO A 325 13.54 1.04 2.74
N GLY A 326 12.55 0.18 2.57
CA GLY A 326 12.70 -1.08 1.85
C GLY A 326 11.80 -2.20 2.35
N VAL A 327 12.04 -3.41 1.83
CA VAL A 327 11.34 -4.61 2.30
C VAL A 327 12.14 -5.26 3.44
N TYR A 328 11.44 -5.56 4.53
CA TYR A 328 11.94 -6.35 5.66
C TYR A 328 11.32 -7.74 5.59
N ASN A 329 12.13 -8.73 5.21
CA ASN A 329 11.71 -10.11 5.00
C ASN A 329 11.99 -10.92 6.28
N TRP A 330 10.94 -11.22 7.05
CA TRP A 330 11.02 -11.85 8.36
C TRP A 330 11.03 -13.39 8.22
N THR A 331 12.20 -13.95 7.93
CA THR A 331 12.32 -15.37 7.49
C THR A 331 12.08 -16.41 8.59
N ASN A 332 12.19 -16.03 9.88
CA ASN A 332 11.91 -16.91 11.01
C ASN A 332 11.23 -16.14 12.17
N ASP A 333 10.09 -15.54 11.82
CA ASP A 333 9.16 -14.75 12.62
C ASP A 333 9.60 -13.32 13.00
N TYR A 334 8.59 -12.46 13.16
CA TYR A 334 8.69 -11.13 13.76
C TYR A 334 8.04 -11.16 15.14
N LYS A 335 8.78 -10.76 16.17
CA LYS A 335 8.24 -10.56 17.53
C LYS A 335 8.52 -9.16 18.09
N SER A 336 7.50 -8.54 18.67
CA SER A 336 7.61 -7.27 19.41
C SER A 336 6.81 -7.37 20.72
N ASP A 337 7.51 -7.57 21.85
CA ASP A 337 6.85 -7.94 23.12
C ASP A 337 7.21 -7.06 24.34
N ALA A 338 7.79 -5.88 24.08
CA ALA A 338 8.78 -5.27 24.96
C ALA A 338 8.53 -3.79 25.34
N THR A 339 8.16 -3.54 26.60
CA THR A 339 8.14 -2.19 27.17
C THR A 339 9.54 -1.56 27.14
N GLY A 340 9.62 -0.25 26.88
CA GLY A 340 10.91 0.44 26.74
C GLY A 340 11.60 0.19 25.40
N SER A 341 10.84 -0.22 24.37
CA SER A 341 11.30 -0.35 22.98
C SER A 341 10.41 0.43 22.01
N LEU A 342 10.93 0.82 20.85
CA LEU A 342 10.17 1.47 19.77
C LEU A 342 10.81 1.18 18.41
N LEU A 343 10.04 0.62 17.48
CA LEU A 343 10.46 0.37 16.09
C LEU A 343 9.71 1.31 15.14
N SER A 344 10.41 2.09 14.31
CA SER A 344 9.76 3.00 13.36
C SER A 344 10.64 3.42 12.18
N ASN A 345 10.04 3.85 11.07
CA ASN A 345 10.72 4.57 9.98
C ASN A 345 10.58 6.10 10.07
N GLU A 346 9.96 6.66 11.11
CA GLU A 346 9.67 8.09 11.22
C GLU A 346 10.89 8.98 11.50
N LEU A 347 11.05 10.03 10.69
CA LEU A 347 12.15 10.98 10.77
C LEU A 347 11.68 12.26 11.45
N LYS A 348 11.98 12.39 12.74
CA LYS A 348 11.58 13.52 13.59
C LYS A 348 12.75 14.43 13.94
N ALA A 349 12.46 15.70 14.22
CA ALA A 349 13.46 16.70 14.61
C ALA A 349 14.13 16.36 15.95
N PRO A 350 15.34 16.86 16.24
CA PRO A 350 15.82 16.92 17.61
C PRO A 350 14.98 17.96 18.38
N ARG A 351 14.40 17.57 19.51
CA ARG A 351 13.45 18.38 20.29
C ARG A 351 12.22 18.84 19.47
N GLU A 352 11.30 17.91 19.20
CA GLU A 352 10.05 18.13 18.46
C GLU A 352 9.21 19.29 19.07
N GLN A 353 8.67 20.16 18.22
CA GLN A 353 7.89 21.33 18.62
C GLN A 353 6.43 21.01 18.99
N ASN A 354 5.79 21.89 19.76
CA ASN A 354 4.36 21.82 19.99
C ASN A 354 3.59 22.36 18.78
N TYR A 355 2.82 21.49 18.10
CA TYR A 355 1.97 21.84 16.95
C TYR A 355 1.00 23.03 17.19
N THR A 356 0.64 23.31 18.45
CA THR A 356 -0.22 24.47 18.80
C THR A 356 0.54 25.80 18.96
N ALA A 357 1.87 25.78 18.93
CA ALA A 357 2.73 26.96 19.12
C ALA A 357 4.05 26.87 18.33
N PRO A 358 4.01 26.75 16.98
CA PRO A 358 5.21 26.69 16.14
C PRO A 358 6.01 28.00 16.16
N GLY A 359 7.28 27.96 15.82
CA GLY A 359 8.19 29.11 15.90
C GLY A 359 8.48 29.60 17.34
N THR A 360 8.08 28.84 18.36
CA THR A 360 8.27 29.17 19.79
C THR A 360 9.17 28.16 20.50
N THR A 361 9.55 28.45 21.75
CA THR A 361 10.30 27.52 22.61
C THR A 361 9.45 26.38 23.18
N SER A 362 8.24 26.14 22.66
CA SER A 362 7.30 25.14 23.17
C SER A 362 7.58 23.77 22.54
N THR A 363 7.94 22.78 23.37
CA THR A 363 8.16 21.39 22.94
C THR A 363 6.87 20.58 22.92
N ALA A 364 6.79 19.54 22.08
CA ALA A 364 5.73 18.54 22.16
C ALA A 364 5.68 17.89 23.55
N GLY A 365 4.47 17.59 24.05
CA GLY A 365 4.24 17.12 25.42
C GLY A 365 4.82 15.74 25.74
N ILE A 366 4.95 14.90 24.70
CA ILE A 366 5.84 13.74 24.63
C ILE A 366 6.63 13.90 23.32
N GLN A 367 7.78 13.25 23.19
CA GLN A 367 8.60 13.21 21.97
C GLN A 367 8.45 11.82 21.33
N PHE A 368 8.36 11.71 20.00
CA PHE A 368 8.03 10.46 19.31
C PHE A 368 8.97 9.32 19.70
N TRP A 369 10.26 9.61 19.66
CA TRP A 369 11.31 8.67 20.03
C TRP A 369 11.50 8.53 21.56
N ASN A 370 10.53 8.98 22.36
CA ASN A 370 10.38 8.68 23.79
C ASN A 370 9.06 7.94 24.12
N MET A 371 8.27 7.53 23.10
CA MET A 371 7.07 6.69 23.28
C MET A 371 7.38 5.32 23.91
N ASN A 372 6.37 4.63 24.45
CA ASN A 372 6.50 3.35 25.16
C ASN A 372 7.57 3.33 26.30
N GLY A 373 7.82 4.49 26.92
CA GLY A 373 8.84 4.63 27.97
C GLY A 373 10.29 4.57 27.47
N THR A 374 10.52 4.77 26.18
CA THR A 374 11.86 4.93 25.61
C THR A 374 12.46 6.31 25.94
N ASN A 375 13.75 6.49 25.67
CA ASN A 375 14.41 7.80 25.73
C ASN A 375 15.43 7.92 24.59
N CYS A 376 14.95 8.07 23.36
CA CYS A 376 15.76 8.06 22.15
C CYS A 376 15.60 9.32 21.29
N ALA A 377 14.66 10.22 21.60
CA ALA A 377 14.49 11.48 20.90
C ALA A 377 15.77 12.31 20.90
N GLY A 378 16.09 12.90 19.73
CA GLY A 378 17.24 13.78 19.58
C GLY A 378 17.06 15.05 20.38
N ASP A 379 18.16 15.69 20.76
CA ASP A 379 18.15 16.93 21.53
C ASP A 379 19.37 17.79 21.21
N PHE A 380 19.21 19.12 21.25
CA PHE A 380 20.27 20.06 20.89
C PHE A 380 20.30 21.29 21.82
N SER A 381 21.44 21.97 21.91
CA SER A 381 21.53 23.28 22.56
C SER A 381 22.27 24.27 21.68
N VAL A 382 22.12 25.56 22.00
CA VAL A 382 22.84 26.64 21.34
C VAL A 382 23.64 27.39 22.39
N THR A 383 24.93 27.62 22.13
CA THR A 383 25.78 28.47 22.96
C THR A 383 26.27 29.68 22.14
N VAL A 384 26.74 30.71 22.85
CA VAL A 384 27.17 31.98 22.25
C VAL A 384 28.68 32.14 22.45
N THR A 385 29.47 31.92 21.39
CA THR A 385 30.93 32.09 21.45
C THR A 385 31.30 33.51 21.01
N ASN A 386 31.97 34.25 21.87
CA ASN A 386 32.35 35.66 21.65
C ASN A 386 33.83 35.79 21.25
N GLY A 387 34.19 36.91 20.61
CA GLY A 387 35.58 37.24 20.29
C GLY A 387 36.08 36.70 18.95
N LEU A 388 35.18 36.36 18.01
CA LEU A 388 35.58 36.08 16.64
C LEU A 388 36.19 37.34 15.98
N PRO A 389 37.01 37.19 14.91
CA PRO A 389 37.43 38.31 14.08
C PRO A 389 36.22 39.15 13.63
N GLY A 390 36.31 40.48 13.70
CA GLY A 390 35.12 41.35 13.65
C GLY A 390 34.24 41.24 12.39
N ALA A 391 34.79 40.76 11.28
CA ALA A 391 34.06 40.49 10.02
C ALA A 391 33.33 39.13 9.98
N LEU A 392 33.57 38.25 10.97
CA LEU A 392 32.95 36.94 11.13
C LEU A 392 31.93 36.90 12.29
N GLY A 393 31.84 37.95 13.11
CA GLY A 393 30.78 38.06 14.12
C GLY A 393 29.42 38.36 13.50
N LEU A 394 28.36 37.82 14.11
CA LEU A 394 26.96 38.12 13.77
C LEU A 394 26.61 39.59 14.02
N LYS A 395 25.61 40.13 13.31
CA LYS A 395 25.15 41.53 13.46
C LYS A 395 23.62 41.69 13.48
N HIS A 396 23.08 42.08 14.63
CA HIS A 396 21.68 42.32 14.95
C HIS A 396 21.32 43.81 14.88
N ARG A 397 21.54 44.44 13.70
CA ARG A 397 21.18 45.85 13.40
C ARG A 397 21.86 46.92 14.29
N SER A 398 23.16 46.78 14.58
CA SER A 398 23.96 47.74 15.37
C SER A 398 23.55 47.82 16.85
N GLY A 399 23.34 46.68 17.48
CA GLY A 399 22.98 46.58 18.90
C GLY A 399 23.08 45.14 19.43
N ALA A 400 22.36 44.87 20.52
CA ALA A 400 22.17 43.51 21.04
C ALA A 400 20.74 43.02 20.77
N GLY A 401 20.56 41.71 20.65
CA GLY A 401 19.26 41.09 20.39
C GLY A 401 19.31 39.58 20.33
N ASN A 402 18.15 38.95 20.12
CA ASN A 402 17.97 37.50 20.18
C ASN A 402 17.77 36.91 18.79
N TRP A 403 18.46 35.80 18.52
CA TRP A 403 18.22 34.95 17.37
C TRP A 403 17.42 33.72 17.82
N GLY A 404 16.47 33.29 17.01
CA GLY A 404 15.81 31.99 17.14
C GLY A 404 16.54 30.98 16.26
N ILE A 405 16.74 29.76 16.75
CA ILE A 405 17.44 28.68 16.03
C ILE A 405 16.57 27.42 16.06
N GLU A 406 16.35 26.83 14.89
CA GLU A 406 15.60 25.59 14.71
C GLU A 406 16.35 24.63 13.80
N LEU A 407 16.16 23.32 14.03
CA LEU A 407 16.77 22.23 13.29
C LEU A 407 15.66 21.36 12.66
N THR A 408 15.94 20.81 11.48
CA THR A 408 15.23 19.65 10.94
C THR A 408 16.19 18.49 10.77
N SER A 409 15.71 17.27 11.01
CA SER A 409 16.46 16.04 10.75
C SER A 409 16.37 15.69 9.27
N VAL A 410 17.50 15.39 8.63
CA VAL A 410 17.59 15.20 7.17
C VAL A 410 18.37 13.94 6.81
N ARG A 411 17.94 13.26 5.75
CA ARG A 411 18.60 12.07 5.18
C ARG A 411 18.34 11.95 3.68
N TRP A 412 19.11 11.09 3.01
CA TRP A 412 18.85 10.66 1.64
C TRP A 412 18.59 9.17 1.57
N ASP A 413 17.53 8.82 0.84
CA ASP A 413 16.96 7.48 0.81
C ASP A 413 16.70 7.02 -0.63
N ARG A 414 16.95 5.73 -0.88
CA ARG A 414 16.90 5.12 -2.22
C ARG A 414 15.94 3.95 -2.27
N PHE A 415 15.05 3.97 -3.26
CA PHE A 415 14.25 2.80 -3.61
C PHE A 415 14.98 2.03 -4.71
N ILE A 416 15.39 0.79 -4.41
CA ILE A 416 16.37 0.05 -5.24
C ILE A 416 15.74 -0.94 -6.24
N ASP A 417 14.41 -1.05 -6.28
CA ASP A 417 13.70 -1.82 -7.30
C ASP A 417 13.82 -1.11 -8.67
N PRO A 418 14.34 -1.79 -9.72
CA PRO A 418 14.45 -1.23 -11.06
C PRO A 418 13.24 -1.53 -11.96
N THR A 419 12.28 -2.35 -11.49
CA THR A 419 11.10 -2.77 -12.28
C THR A 419 9.89 -1.87 -12.09
N ILE A 420 9.77 -1.23 -10.92
CA ILE A 420 8.82 -0.15 -10.68
C ILE A 420 9.47 1.15 -11.14
N GLY A 421 8.91 1.78 -12.17
CA GLY A 421 9.44 3.04 -12.71
C GLY A 421 8.39 3.87 -13.47
N PRO A 422 8.63 5.18 -13.66
CA PRO A 422 9.85 5.93 -13.32
C PRO A 422 10.13 6.05 -11.81
N ASN A 423 11.37 5.78 -11.40
CA ASN A 423 11.79 5.78 -10.00
C ASN A 423 12.76 6.97 -9.74
N PRO A 424 12.26 8.15 -9.29
CA PRO A 424 13.10 9.31 -8.99
C PRO A 424 14.11 9.04 -7.86
N CYS A 425 13.87 8.04 -7.02
CA CYS A 425 14.72 7.69 -5.88
C CYS A 425 15.74 6.57 -6.19
N PHE A 426 15.83 6.11 -7.45
CA PHE A 426 16.75 5.02 -7.81
C PHE A 426 18.22 5.45 -7.83
N GLY A 427 18.51 6.64 -8.36
CA GLY A 427 19.88 7.16 -8.48
C GLY A 427 20.53 7.47 -7.14
N SER A 428 21.85 7.73 -7.14
CA SER A 428 22.52 8.39 -6.00
C SER A 428 22.34 9.91 -6.15
N PRO A 429 22.07 10.68 -5.07
CA PRO A 429 22.00 10.27 -3.66
C PRO A 429 20.73 9.52 -3.27
N GLY A 430 19.68 9.63 -4.08
CA GLY A 430 18.33 9.22 -3.76
C GLY A 430 17.42 10.43 -3.57
N CYS A 431 16.22 10.19 -3.07
CA CYS A 431 15.30 11.23 -2.66
C CYS A 431 15.69 11.75 -1.27
N ARG A 432 15.66 13.08 -1.06
CA ARG A 432 15.83 13.63 0.29
C ARG A 432 14.64 13.24 1.17
N ARG A 433 14.81 13.22 2.48
CA ARG A 433 13.75 13.34 3.49
C ARG A 433 14.16 14.39 4.51
N GLU A 434 13.21 15.18 5.00
CA GLU A 434 13.45 16.23 6.00
C GLU A 434 12.23 16.33 6.94
N SER A 435 12.46 16.31 8.25
CA SER A 435 11.39 16.42 9.25
C SER A 435 10.73 17.80 9.30
N ALA A 436 9.57 17.90 9.94
CA ALA A 436 9.07 19.16 10.49
C ALA A 436 10.12 19.86 11.40
N PRO A 437 10.00 21.17 11.69
CA PRO A 437 10.92 21.91 12.56
C PRO A 437 10.95 21.45 14.03
N SER A 438 12.10 21.61 14.68
CA SER A 438 12.27 21.52 16.14
C SER A 438 11.64 22.70 16.87
N ALA A 439 11.42 22.57 18.19
CA ALA A 439 11.14 23.72 19.06
C ALA A 439 12.31 24.73 19.03
N CYS A 440 12.01 26.01 18.85
CA CYS A 440 13.01 27.06 18.74
C CYS A 440 13.84 27.22 20.02
N VAL A 441 15.16 27.41 19.85
CA VAL A 441 16.06 27.85 20.92
C VAL A 441 16.44 29.30 20.69
N SER A 442 16.24 30.16 21.70
CA SER A 442 16.61 31.57 21.64
C SER A 442 18.02 31.81 22.19
N ALA A 443 18.86 32.54 21.46
CA ALA A 443 20.21 32.91 21.89
C ALA A 443 20.50 34.41 21.66
N GLY A 444 20.97 35.10 22.69
CA GLY A 444 21.24 36.55 22.66
C GLY A 444 22.69 36.88 22.29
N THR A 445 22.90 37.83 21.37
CA THR A 445 24.23 38.31 20.95
C THR A 445 24.34 39.83 21.05
N ASP A 446 25.57 40.36 21.10
CA ASP A 446 25.87 41.79 20.97
C ASP A 446 26.80 42.02 19.76
N ASP A 447 26.47 42.99 18.91
CA ASP A 447 27.27 43.35 17.74
C ASP A 447 28.72 43.72 18.09
N VAL A 448 28.99 44.24 19.29
CA VAL A 448 30.37 44.58 19.71
C VAL A 448 31.18 43.38 20.19
N SER A 449 30.54 42.29 20.63
CA SER A 449 31.25 41.09 21.11
C SER A 449 31.74 40.18 19.97
N SER A 450 31.27 40.42 18.74
CA SER A 450 31.52 39.60 17.55
C SER A 450 31.26 38.12 17.82
N ALA A 451 30.01 37.82 18.17
CA ALA A 451 29.54 36.49 18.51
C ALA A 451 29.36 35.56 17.29
N ALA A 452 29.51 34.26 17.53
CA ALA A 452 28.93 33.18 16.75
C ALA A 452 27.90 32.43 17.61
N LEU A 453 27.02 31.67 16.97
CA LEU A 453 26.12 30.72 17.61
C LEU A 453 26.59 29.30 17.28
N ASP A 454 26.83 28.52 18.32
CA ASP A 454 27.33 27.16 18.22
C ASP A 454 26.23 26.18 18.64
N VAL A 455 25.77 25.39 17.67
CA VAL A 455 24.71 24.40 17.82
C VAL A 455 25.35 23.06 18.20
N HIS A 456 25.10 22.62 19.43
CA HIS A 456 25.56 21.35 19.95
C HIS A 456 24.47 20.29 19.80
N ILE A 457 24.75 19.19 19.12
CA ILE A 457 23.88 18.00 19.19
C ILE A 457 24.19 17.29 20.50
N LEU A 458 23.24 17.35 21.44
CA LEU A 458 23.35 16.67 22.74
C LEU A 458 23.04 15.18 22.59
N LYS A 459 22.17 14.83 21.63
CA LYS A 459 21.76 13.46 21.32
C LYS A 459 21.19 13.42 19.91
N ASP A 460 21.59 12.45 19.10
CA ASP A 460 21.10 12.34 17.73
C ASP A 460 19.64 11.89 17.63
N ALA A 461 18.90 12.51 16.71
CA ALA A 461 17.58 12.06 16.34
C ALA A 461 17.68 10.76 15.50
N PRO A 462 16.90 9.71 15.82
CA PRO A 462 16.95 8.46 15.07
C PRO A 462 16.70 8.65 13.58
N GLY A 463 17.57 8.04 12.77
CA GLY A 463 17.57 8.13 11.32
C GLY A 463 18.17 9.41 10.71
N ALA A 464 18.54 10.42 11.50
CA ALA A 464 19.19 11.62 10.98
C ALA A 464 20.61 11.33 10.46
N GLN A 465 20.89 11.78 9.23
CA GLN A 465 22.22 11.78 8.59
C GLN A 465 22.84 13.19 8.58
N TYR A 466 21.98 14.20 8.58
CA TYR A 466 22.29 15.63 8.54
C TYR A 466 21.27 16.38 9.39
N TYR A 467 21.63 17.61 9.77
CA TYR A 467 20.68 18.61 10.26
C TYR A 467 20.73 19.85 9.35
N ASN A 468 19.57 20.33 8.91
CA ASN A 468 19.46 21.68 8.36
C ASN A 468 19.23 22.63 9.56
N VAL A 469 19.98 23.73 9.61
CA VAL A 469 19.82 24.78 10.63
C VAL A 469 19.12 25.98 9.99
N TYR A 470 18.03 26.41 10.63
CA TYR A 470 17.25 27.60 10.28
C TYR A 470 17.40 28.64 11.39
N VAL A 471 17.41 29.92 11.03
CA VAL A 471 17.60 31.04 11.96
C VAL A 471 16.59 32.15 11.69
N ASN A 472 15.93 32.61 12.76
CA ASN A 472 15.06 33.78 12.76
C ASN A 472 15.78 34.96 13.48
N PRO A 473 15.99 36.12 12.83
CA PRO A 473 16.68 37.26 13.42
C PRO A 473 15.82 38.07 14.42
N ASN A 474 14.61 37.63 14.77
CA ASN A 474 13.74 38.24 15.79
C ASN A 474 13.67 37.43 17.10
N GLY A 475 14.28 36.24 17.16
CA GLY A 475 14.11 35.28 18.26
C GLY A 475 13.09 34.19 17.93
N CYS A 476 12.58 33.53 18.97
CA CYS A 476 11.45 32.59 18.86
C CYS A 476 10.13 33.37 18.92
N ASP A 477 9.78 34.06 17.83
CA ASP A 477 8.68 35.03 17.76
C ASP A 477 7.29 34.41 17.52
N GLY A 478 7.20 33.10 17.30
CA GLY A 478 5.96 32.39 16.98
C GLY A 478 5.53 32.48 15.51
N LEU A 479 6.41 32.91 14.61
CA LEU A 479 6.15 33.02 13.17
C LEU A 479 7.11 32.13 12.38
N GLN A 480 6.67 30.90 12.08
CA GLN A 480 7.50 29.88 11.40
C GLN A 480 8.13 30.39 10.10
N ASP A 481 7.37 31.16 9.33
CA ASP A 481 7.78 31.80 8.07
C ASP A 481 9.03 32.68 8.18
N ASN A 482 9.38 33.19 9.37
CA ASN A 482 10.55 34.04 9.60
C ASN A 482 11.86 33.25 9.73
N PHE A 483 11.82 31.91 9.79
CA PHE A 483 13.01 31.07 9.95
C PHE A 483 13.68 30.80 8.59
N ALA A 484 14.85 31.42 8.40
CA ALA A 484 15.64 31.34 7.17
C ALA A 484 16.68 30.21 7.23
N PHE A 485 16.74 29.36 6.20
CA PHE A 485 17.77 28.33 6.08
C PHE A 485 19.17 28.96 6.04
N VAL A 486 20.03 28.50 6.94
CA VAL A 486 21.42 28.94 7.05
C VAL A 486 22.37 27.93 6.42
N ASN A 487 22.36 26.66 6.82
CA ASN A 487 23.21 25.61 6.26
C ASN A 487 22.68 24.21 6.59
N ARG A 488 23.13 23.22 5.81
CA ARG A 488 23.10 21.80 6.16
C ARG A 488 24.44 21.38 6.78
N PHE A 489 24.39 20.62 7.85
CA PHE A 489 25.55 20.03 8.53
C PHE A 489 25.38 18.51 8.59
N LEU A 490 26.49 17.77 8.63
CA LEU A 490 26.48 16.34 8.95
C LEU A 490 26.03 16.12 10.40
N ALA A 491 25.24 15.07 10.64
CA ALA A 491 25.00 14.60 12.00
C ALA A 491 26.27 13.93 12.57
N PRO A 492 26.52 13.98 13.88
CA PRO A 492 27.59 13.21 14.53
C PRO A 492 27.65 11.74 14.07
N GLY A 493 28.86 11.21 13.86
CA GLY A 493 29.07 9.86 13.33
C GLY A 493 28.93 9.69 11.80
N TRP A 494 28.52 10.73 11.05
CA TRP A 494 28.35 10.67 9.59
C TRP A 494 29.41 11.45 8.80
N ASN A 495 29.62 11.06 7.55
CA ASN A 495 30.42 11.77 6.55
C ASN A 495 29.85 11.53 5.14
N ASP A 496 30.10 12.47 4.22
CA ASP A 496 29.62 12.46 2.84
C ASP A 496 30.73 12.76 1.80
N PHE A 497 31.98 12.94 2.25
CA PHE A 497 33.12 13.40 1.43
C PHE A 497 32.85 14.72 0.65
N GLY A 498 31.90 15.55 1.09
CA GLY A 498 31.55 16.83 0.48
C GLY A 498 30.24 16.85 -0.30
N GLY A 499 29.47 15.75 -0.36
CA GLY A 499 28.10 15.79 -0.86
C GLY A 499 27.32 14.48 -0.67
N PRO A 500 25.98 14.54 -0.54
CA PRO A 500 25.15 13.38 -0.19
C PRO A 500 25.24 12.21 -1.19
N PRO A 501 24.94 10.97 -0.74
CA PRO A 501 24.38 10.60 0.57
C PRO A 501 25.48 10.41 1.63
N ALA A 502 25.12 10.55 2.91
CA ALA A 502 26.09 10.28 3.98
C ALA A 502 26.22 8.77 4.26
N PHE A 503 27.36 8.38 4.80
CA PHE A 503 27.65 7.06 5.35
C PHE A 503 28.25 7.20 6.76
N THR A 504 28.14 6.14 7.56
CA THR A 504 28.59 6.14 8.96
C THR A 504 30.10 5.89 9.09
N ILE A 505 30.77 6.64 9.98
CA ILE A 505 32.18 6.41 10.31
C ILE A 505 32.31 5.50 11.55
N GLY A 506 32.73 4.26 11.34
CA GLY A 506 33.27 3.39 12.39
C GLY A 506 32.27 2.88 13.45
N PRO A 507 32.75 2.18 14.49
CA PRO A 507 31.94 1.72 15.62
C PRO A 507 31.65 2.86 16.61
N TYR A 508 30.62 2.69 17.45
CA TYR A 508 29.87 3.81 18.00
C TYR A 508 30.26 4.25 19.42
N PRO A 509 30.05 5.54 19.76
CA PRO A 509 29.67 6.64 18.87
C PRO A 509 30.90 7.49 18.45
N ASN A 510 31.17 7.62 17.14
CA ASN A 510 32.16 8.58 16.61
C ASN A 510 31.58 10.01 16.56
N GLY A 511 31.21 10.50 17.74
CA GLY A 511 30.48 11.74 17.95
C GLY A 511 29.92 11.72 19.36
N GLY A 512 30.58 12.40 20.30
CA GLY A 512 30.09 12.50 21.67
C GLY A 512 28.89 13.44 21.77
N ALA A 513 28.05 13.24 22.79
CA ALA A 513 27.06 14.22 23.18
C ALA A 513 27.72 15.60 23.38
N GLY A 514 27.21 16.63 22.70
CA GLY A 514 27.74 18.00 22.72
C GLY A 514 28.63 18.41 21.54
N VAL A 515 28.76 17.59 20.49
CA VAL A 515 29.49 17.96 19.25
C VAL A 515 28.83 19.18 18.59
N ILE A 516 29.66 20.18 18.26
CA ILE A 516 29.24 21.39 17.52
C ILE A 516 29.08 21.06 16.04
N LEU A 517 27.93 21.39 15.48
CA LEU A 517 27.70 21.38 14.03
C LEU A 517 28.62 22.43 13.37
N SER A 518 29.54 22.02 12.51
CA SER A 518 30.48 22.93 11.85
C SER A 518 30.77 22.51 10.42
N SER A 519 31.40 23.38 9.63
CA SER A 519 31.69 23.15 8.20
C SER A 519 30.44 22.92 7.32
N GLY A 520 29.32 23.54 7.70
CA GLY A 520 28.04 23.42 7.00
C GLY A 520 28.02 24.05 5.61
N VAL A 521 27.11 23.57 4.77
CA VAL A 521 27.02 23.91 3.34
C VAL A 521 25.60 24.27 2.90
N GLY A 522 25.51 25.01 1.79
CA GLY A 522 24.25 25.23 1.05
C GLY A 522 23.61 26.61 1.21
N GLY A 523 23.99 27.41 2.21
CA GLY A 523 23.49 28.77 2.38
C GLY A 523 24.58 29.76 2.74
N TYR A 524 24.70 30.09 4.03
CA TYR A 524 25.66 31.03 4.60
C TYR A 524 26.77 30.28 5.36
N PRO A 525 27.74 29.64 4.69
CA PRO A 525 28.77 28.84 5.36
C PRO A 525 29.59 29.69 6.33
N CYS A 526 29.65 29.27 7.59
CA CYS A 526 30.44 29.99 8.60
C CYS A 526 31.94 29.85 8.30
N GLY A 527 32.60 30.98 8.05
CA GLY A 527 34.04 31.04 7.74
C GLY A 527 34.97 30.87 8.94
N ALA A 528 34.43 30.71 10.15
CA ALA A 528 35.21 30.46 11.37
C ALA A 528 35.23 28.94 11.68
N PRO A 529 36.42 28.28 11.67
CA PRO A 529 36.49 26.84 11.92
C PRO A 529 35.94 26.44 13.28
N GLY A 530 35.14 25.36 13.31
CA GLY A 530 34.55 24.82 14.53
C GLY A 530 33.22 25.44 14.98
N HIS A 531 32.72 26.45 14.26
CA HIS A 531 31.47 27.15 14.60
C HIS A 531 30.30 26.79 13.67
N THR A 532 29.06 26.99 14.14
CA THR A 532 27.84 26.71 13.34
C THR A 532 27.39 27.91 12.53
N VAL A 533 27.05 29.02 13.20
CA VAL A 533 26.43 30.20 12.57
C VAL A 533 27.27 31.43 12.89
N CYS A 534 27.87 32.02 11.87
CA CYS A 534 28.70 33.22 11.96
C CYS A 534 28.65 34.01 10.64
N ALA A 535 29.15 35.26 10.64
CA ALA A 535 29.21 36.17 9.49
C ALA A 535 27.85 36.57 8.86
N ILE A 536 26.73 36.35 9.56
CA ILE A 536 25.38 36.73 9.12
C ILE A 536 24.95 38.07 9.74
N ASN A 537 24.40 38.94 8.89
CA ASN A 537 23.72 40.17 9.31
C ASN A 537 22.21 39.94 9.34
N TYR A 538 21.47 40.57 10.26
CA TYR A 538 20.00 40.53 10.35
C TYR A 538 19.33 40.63 8.97
N SER A 539 19.74 41.62 8.17
CA SER A 539 19.13 41.94 6.87
C SER A 539 19.49 40.96 5.75
N ALA A 540 20.31 39.94 6.01
CA ALA A 540 20.54 38.86 5.07
C ALA A 540 19.37 37.86 5.09
N LEU A 541 18.82 37.56 6.28
CA LEU A 541 17.81 36.51 6.51
C LEU A 541 16.36 36.93 6.17
N SER A 542 16.16 38.04 5.46
CA SER A 542 14.82 38.58 5.21
C SER A 542 14.76 39.35 3.86
N PRO A 543 13.70 39.18 3.05
CA PRO A 543 12.60 38.24 3.24
C PRO A 543 13.06 36.79 3.07
N THR A 544 12.35 35.89 3.74
CA THR A 544 12.37 34.45 3.49
C THR A 544 11.53 34.10 2.27
N SER A 545 11.70 32.90 1.72
CA SER A 545 10.94 32.43 0.55
C SER A 545 10.68 30.92 0.61
N LEU A 546 9.52 30.51 0.10
CA LEU A 546 9.22 29.11 -0.14
C LEU A 546 10.16 28.50 -1.18
N CYS A 547 10.58 27.26 -0.94
CA CYS A 547 11.57 26.55 -1.75
C CYS A 547 11.14 25.11 -2.01
N PHE A 548 11.54 24.56 -3.16
CA PHE A 548 11.39 23.15 -3.47
C PHE A 548 11.94 22.27 -2.35
N ALA A 549 11.15 21.33 -1.84
CA ALA A 549 11.58 20.44 -0.78
C ALA A 549 12.73 19.47 -1.15
N GLN A 550 13.25 19.46 -2.39
CA GLN A 550 14.56 18.85 -2.72
C GLN A 550 15.77 19.79 -2.61
N THR A 551 15.58 21.13 -2.56
CA THR A 551 16.68 22.10 -2.48
C THR A 551 16.44 23.16 -1.41
N ARG A 552 17.25 23.17 -0.35
CA ARG A 552 17.37 24.35 0.52
C ARG A 552 18.59 25.17 0.07
N VAL A 553 18.41 26.48 0.02
CA VAL A 553 19.41 27.53 -0.25
C VAL A 553 19.15 28.69 0.73
N SER A 554 20.06 29.67 0.80
CA SER A 554 19.87 30.87 1.64
C SER A 554 18.45 31.44 1.55
N ASN A 555 17.87 31.75 2.72
CA ASN A 555 16.51 32.30 2.90
C ASN A 555 15.35 31.39 2.52
N CYS A 556 15.58 30.12 2.19
CA CYS A 556 14.49 29.15 2.17
C CYS A 556 13.81 29.09 3.54
N GLN A 557 12.48 29.15 3.56
CA GLN A 557 11.69 28.82 4.74
C GLN A 557 11.91 27.36 5.15
N ALA A 558 11.67 27.09 6.43
CA ALA A 558 11.56 25.74 6.96
C ALA A 558 10.43 24.95 6.27
N PRO A 559 10.39 23.61 6.40
CA PRO A 559 9.21 22.82 6.04
C PRO A 559 8.01 23.21 6.91
N ASP A 560 6.80 22.78 6.52
CA ASP A 560 5.62 23.02 7.32
C ASP A 560 5.73 22.36 8.71
N ASN A 561 4.91 22.83 9.65
CA ASN A 561 4.87 22.33 11.02
C ASN A 561 4.18 20.98 11.12
N GLU A 562 4.49 20.23 12.19
CA GLU A 562 3.65 19.10 12.57
C GLU A 562 2.19 19.54 12.74
N ILE A 563 1.26 18.71 12.25
CA ILE A 563 -0.17 18.96 12.38
C ILE A 563 -0.69 18.56 13.78
N GLY A 564 -2.00 18.66 14.01
CA GLY A 564 -2.60 18.13 15.23
C GLY A 564 -2.84 16.61 15.18
N PRO A 565 -2.71 15.89 16.32
CA PRO A 565 -3.16 14.49 16.44
C PRO A 565 -4.58 14.31 15.92
N GLN A 566 -4.75 13.36 15.00
CA GLN A 566 -6.08 12.88 14.62
C GLN A 566 -6.64 11.99 15.75
N CYS A 567 -7.96 11.99 15.94
CA CYS A 567 -8.60 11.24 17.03
C CYS A 567 -9.77 10.38 16.51
N PHE A 568 -9.57 9.05 16.49
CA PHE A 568 -10.50 8.11 15.84
C PHE A 568 -11.62 7.61 16.77
N SER A 569 -11.26 7.19 18.00
CA SER A 569 -12.16 6.48 18.92
C SER A 569 -12.59 7.29 20.15
N SER A 570 -12.07 8.50 20.32
CA SER A 570 -12.55 9.49 21.30
C SER A 570 -11.85 10.83 21.11
N CYS A 571 -12.62 11.91 21.07
CA CYS A 571 -12.09 13.28 20.93
C CYS A 571 -12.49 14.13 22.15
N PRO A 572 -11.60 14.98 22.68
CA PRO A 572 -10.21 15.19 22.26
C PRO A 572 -9.31 13.96 22.50
N PRO A 573 -8.11 13.90 21.88
CA PRO A 573 -7.06 12.98 22.31
C PRO A 573 -6.67 13.24 23.79
N PRO A 574 -6.14 12.23 24.52
CA PRO A 574 -5.67 12.41 25.88
C PRO A 574 -4.40 13.28 25.90
N ALA A 575 -4.13 13.92 27.04
CA ALA A 575 -2.90 14.67 27.23
C ALA A 575 -1.67 13.76 27.05
N GLY A 576 -0.71 14.20 26.23
CA GLY A 576 0.53 13.48 25.96
C GLY A 576 0.60 12.74 24.63
N LEU A 577 -0.48 12.63 23.85
CA LEU A 577 -0.37 12.15 22.48
C LEU A 577 0.29 13.18 21.55
N LEU A 578 1.05 12.66 20.58
CA LEU A 578 1.79 13.40 19.56
C LEU A 578 0.96 13.67 18.32
N SER A 579 1.47 14.57 17.46
CA SER A 579 1.02 14.65 16.07
C SER A 579 1.06 13.27 15.42
N GLN A 580 0.06 13.02 14.58
CA GLN A 580 0.05 11.94 13.63
C GLN A 580 -0.10 12.60 12.27
N GLU A 581 0.92 12.52 11.41
CA GLU A 581 0.85 12.98 10.02
C GLU A 581 0.00 12.03 9.15
N ASN A 582 -1.29 11.95 9.50
CA ASN A 582 -2.34 11.28 8.73
C ASN A 582 -2.89 12.19 7.60
N GLY A 583 -2.45 13.46 7.54
CA GLY A 583 -2.74 14.36 6.42
C GLY A 583 -2.16 13.82 5.12
N ALA A 584 -2.94 13.84 4.04
CA ALA A 584 -2.64 13.13 2.80
C ALA A 584 -1.22 13.42 2.28
N PHE A 585 -0.33 12.42 2.33
CA PHE A 585 1.08 12.52 1.93
C PHE A 585 1.23 13.23 0.58
N SER A 586 1.68 14.48 0.65
CA SER A 586 1.49 15.46 -0.42
C SER A 586 2.34 15.15 -1.65
N LEU A 587 1.92 15.63 -2.83
CA LEU A 587 2.75 15.57 -4.03
C LEU A 587 3.75 16.71 -4.02
N GLN A 588 5.03 16.38 -3.87
CA GLN A 588 6.10 17.36 -3.76
C GLN A 588 6.42 18.07 -5.09
N TYR A 589 5.58 19.04 -5.47
CA TYR A 589 5.72 19.87 -6.68
C TYR A 589 5.28 21.33 -6.39
N PRO A 590 5.98 22.36 -6.92
CA PRO A 590 5.62 23.76 -6.66
C PRO A 590 4.18 24.09 -7.13
N PRO A 591 3.44 24.95 -6.40
CA PRO A 591 3.90 25.80 -5.29
C PRO A 591 3.70 25.19 -3.89
N TYR A 592 3.82 23.86 -3.71
CA TYR A 592 3.87 23.29 -2.36
C TYR A 592 5.12 23.74 -1.60
N THR A 593 4.88 24.12 -0.35
CA THR A 593 5.84 24.49 0.70
C THR A 593 6.71 23.30 1.13
N GLY A 594 6.11 22.12 1.07
CA GLY A 594 6.63 20.86 1.60
C GLY A 594 6.22 20.71 3.06
N GLY A 595 5.45 19.67 3.35
CA GLY A 595 5.02 19.31 4.70
C GLY A 595 6.18 18.92 5.61
N ASP A 596 5.96 18.01 6.56
CA ASP A 596 7.05 17.16 7.01
C ASP A 596 7.46 16.26 5.83
N VAL A 597 8.45 16.70 5.05
CA VAL A 597 8.91 15.98 3.84
C VAL A 597 9.72 14.71 4.18
N ALA A 598 9.43 14.14 5.35
CA ALA A 598 9.88 12.85 5.87
C ALA A 598 9.08 11.69 5.25
N ASN A 599 7.77 11.85 5.05
CA ASN A 599 6.85 10.78 4.62
C ASN A 599 6.05 11.13 3.34
N GLU A 600 6.19 12.34 2.79
CA GLU A 600 5.56 12.78 1.53
C GLU A 600 5.78 11.89 0.28
N ASN A 601 4.93 12.08 -0.73
CA ASN A 601 4.99 11.39 -2.02
C ASN A 601 5.78 12.17 -3.09
N TYR A 602 6.81 11.51 -3.62
CA TYR A 602 7.77 12.11 -4.54
C TYR A 602 7.42 11.73 -5.97
N CYS A 603 7.25 12.74 -6.81
CA CYS A 603 6.81 12.61 -8.20
C CYS A 603 7.95 12.92 -9.17
N GLN A 604 8.07 12.13 -10.24
CA GLN A 604 8.88 12.53 -11.38
C GLN A 604 8.05 13.39 -12.34
N VAL A 605 8.58 14.56 -12.72
CA VAL A 605 7.95 15.41 -13.74
C VAL A 605 7.85 14.65 -15.07
N SER A 606 6.70 14.76 -15.71
CA SER A 606 6.42 14.23 -17.05
C SER A 606 7.51 14.63 -18.07
N PRO A 607 7.98 13.71 -18.94
CA PRO A 607 8.88 14.02 -20.04
C PRO A 607 8.35 15.01 -21.09
N ILE A 608 7.07 15.43 -20.98
CA ILE A 608 6.45 16.47 -21.79
C ILE A 608 6.13 17.68 -20.87
N PRO A 609 7.02 18.68 -20.77
CA PRO A 609 6.76 19.88 -19.99
C PRO A 609 5.63 20.70 -20.63
N GLY A 610 4.57 21.02 -19.88
CA GLY A 610 3.49 21.89 -20.35
C GLY A 610 2.08 21.57 -19.88
N ASN A 611 1.83 20.47 -19.17
CA ASN A 611 0.53 20.19 -18.55
C ASN A 611 0.52 20.62 -17.07
N PRO A 612 -0.04 21.81 -16.72
CA PRO A 612 -0.11 22.27 -15.33
C PRO A 612 -1.12 21.48 -14.48
N SER A 613 -1.97 20.65 -15.08
CA SER A 613 -2.99 19.85 -14.39
C SER A 613 -2.52 18.43 -14.05
N SER A 614 -1.40 17.96 -14.59
CA SER A 614 -0.77 16.69 -14.15
C SER A 614 0.72 16.62 -14.53
N PRO A 615 1.62 17.11 -13.66
CA PRO A 615 3.05 16.87 -13.81
C PRO A 615 3.46 15.43 -13.44
N CYS A 616 2.59 14.67 -12.75
CA CYS A 616 2.95 13.46 -11.99
C CYS A 616 2.30 12.15 -12.48
N ALA A 617 1.80 12.11 -13.72
CA ALA A 617 0.94 11.03 -14.23
C ALA A 617 1.59 9.63 -14.39
N THR A 618 2.85 9.42 -14.02
CA THR A 618 3.61 8.21 -14.41
C THR A 618 4.13 7.37 -13.24
N ALA A 619 4.57 7.98 -12.14
CA ALA A 619 4.86 7.27 -10.89
C ALA A 619 4.99 8.24 -9.71
N LYS A 620 4.79 7.69 -8.51
CA LYS A 620 5.10 8.30 -7.22
C LYS A 620 5.92 7.30 -6.40
N ILE A 621 6.85 7.79 -5.58
CA ILE A 621 7.61 6.99 -4.61
C ILE A 621 7.53 7.69 -3.26
N THR A 622 7.32 6.95 -2.18
CA THR A 622 7.31 7.47 -0.80
C THR A 622 8.68 7.15 -0.18
N PRO A 623 9.64 8.09 -0.08
CA PRO A 623 11.06 7.73 0.10
C PRO A 623 11.41 7.04 1.42
N GLY A 624 10.60 7.24 2.47
CA GLY A 624 10.81 6.62 3.78
C GLY A 624 10.10 5.29 3.99
N ALA A 625 9.25 4.86 3.04
CA ALA A 625 8.32 3.75 3.24
C ALA A 625 8.99 2.40 3.46
N VAL A 626 8.33 1.57 4.28
CA VAL A 626 8.73 0.18 4.54
C VAL A 626 7.59 -0.80 4.27
N GLN A 627 7.95 -2.02 3.88
CA GLN A 627 7.04 -3.15 3.80
C GLN A 627 7.59 -4.32 4.62
N PHE A 628 6.81 -4.84 5.55
CA PHE A 628 7.10 -6.10 6.24
C PHE A 628 6.58 -7.25 5.39
N TYR A 629 7.45 -8.21 5.06
CA TYR A 629 7.14 -9.36 4.23
C TYR A 629 7.33 -10.66 5.01
N PHE A 630 6.28 -11.48 5.03
CA PHE A 630 6.21 -12.75 5.76
C PHE A 630 6.15 -13.93 4.78
N PRO A 631 7.29 -14.58 4.44
CA PRO A 631 7.31 -15.80 3.62
C PRO A 631 6.46 -16.92 4.24
N ASN A 632 6.07 -17.90 3.43
CA ASN A 632 5.28 -19.04 3.91
C ASN A 632 5.96 -19.75 5.09
N GLY A 633 5.22 -19.91 6.20
CA GLY A 633 5.70 -20.50 7.45
C GLY A 633 6.25 -19.50 8.46
N SER A 634 6.21 -18.18 8.18
CA SER A 634 6.59 -17.12 9.12
C SER A 634 5.39 -16.32 9.63
N CYS A 635 5.52 -15.80 10.85
CA CYS A 635 4.44 -15.22 11.64
C CYS A 635 4.77 -13.82 12.19
N PHE A 636 3.71 -13.04 12.43
CA PHE A 636 3.75 -11.76 13.13
C PHE A 636 3.15 -11.92 14.54
N ASP A 637 3.92 -11.60 15.58
CA ASP A 637 3.46 -11.52 16.98
C ASP A 637 3.86 -10.19 17.63
N GLN A 638 2.87 -9.36 17.97
CA GLN A 638 3.06 -8.12 18.72
C GLN A 638 2.11 -8.05 19.91
N ASN A 639 2.66 -7.81 21.10
CA ASN A 639 1.89 -7.61 22.33
C ASN A 639 1.73 -6.11 22.68
N ALA A 640 0.86 -5.80 23.65
CA ALA A 640 0.56 -4.42 24.06
C ALA A 640 1.72 -3.68 24.75
N GLN A 641 2.79 -4.40 25.11
CA GLN A 641 4.02 -3.86 25.64
C GLN A 641 5.01 -3.46 24.53
N GLY A 642 4.92 -4.06 23.34
CA GLY A 642 5.69 -3.67 22.16
C GLY A 642 5.17 -2.40 21.51
N ALA A 643 6.05 -1.65 20.84
CA ALA A 643 5.68 -0.46 20.08
C ALA A 643 6.35 -0.46 18.70
N THR A 644 5.51 -0.37 17.68
CA THR A 644 5.89 -0.40 16.28
C THR A 644 5.02 0.61 15.55
N TYR A 645 5.63 1.67 15.03
CA TYR A 645 4.95 2.72 14.27
C TYR A 645 5.57 2.78 12.88
N VAL A 646 4.89 2.29 11.84
CA VAL A 646 5.45 2.26 10.48
C VAL A 646 4.49 2.73 9.41
N TYR A 647 5.03 3.36 8.36
CA TYR A 647 4.28 3.70 7.14
C TYR A 647 4.83 3.00 5.89
N SER A 648 3.91 2.54 5.03
CA SER A 648 4.21 2.05 3.69
C SER A 648 4.21 3.21 2.67
N GLY A 649 4.08 2.91 1.37
CA GLY A 649 4.19 3.90 0.31
C GLY A 649 3.61 3.45 -1.03
N GLU A 650 3.47 4.40 -1.96
CA GLU A 650 2.92 4.18 -3.31
C GLU A 650 3.64 3.03 -4.05
N GLN A 651 4.98 2.92 -3.90
CA GLN A 651 5.77 1.86 -4.53
C GLN A 651 5.50 0.44 -4.01
N TYR A 652 4.78 0.32 -2.91
CA TYR A 652 4.34 -0.94 -2.33
C TYR A 652 2.80 -1.10 -2.38
N ASN A 653 2.12 -0.29 -3.19
CA ASN A 653 0.66 -0.12 -3.20
C ASN A 653 0.10 0.15 -1.79
N TRP A 654 0.83 0.90 -0.95
CA TRP A 654 0.55 1.12 0.47
C TRP A 654 0.49 -0.15 1.35
N ILE A 655 0.90 -1.32 0.88
CA ILE A 655 0.89 -2.54 1.70
C ILE A 655 2.05 -2.47 2.72
N SER A 656 1.71 -2.33 4.01
CA SER A 656 2.63 -2.25 5.14
C SER A 656 3.03 -3.62 5.67
N ILE A 657 2.10 -4.58 5.65
CA ILE A 657 2.33 -6.00 5.99
C ILE A 657 1.83 -6.87 4.84
N TYR A 658 2.70 -7.71 4.28
CA TYR A 658 2.39 -8.66 3.21
C TYR A 658 2.69 -10.10 3.62
N SER A 659 1.78 -11.04 3.34
CA SER A 659 2.10 -12.47 3.26
C SER A 659 1.48 -13.09 1.99
N PRO A 660 2.13 -14.07 1.33
CA PRO A 660 1.55 -14.74 0.18
C PRO A 660 0.33 -15.61 0.60
N PRO A 661 -0.61 -15.92 -0.31
CA PRO A 661 -1.78 -16.77 -0.02
C PRO A 661 -1.44 -18.16 0.54
N ALA A 662 -0.23 -18.66 0.30
CA ALA A 662 0.24 -19.93 0.86
C ALA A 662 0.62 -19.86 2.35
N ASN A 663 0.81 -18.67 2.93
CA ASN A 663 1.12 -18.50 4.35
C ASN A 663 -0.18 -18.50 5.19
N THR A 664 -0.38 -19.56 5.97
CA THR A 664 -1.56 -19.75 6.83
C THR A 664 -1.26 -19.57 8.31
N CYS A 665 -0.37 -18.64 8.67
CA CYS A 665 -0.08 -18.33 10.08
C CYS A 665 -1.31 -17.74 10.81
N ASN A 666 -1.37 -17.96 12.13
CA ASN A 666 -2.21 -17.20 13.06
C ASN A 666 -1.40 -16.02 13.62
N ASN A 667 -1.56 -14.84 13.05
CA ASN A 667 -0.88 -13.62 13.48
C ASN A 667 -1.57 -12.97 14.69
N THR A 668 -0.80 -12.32 15.55
CA THR A 668 -1.26 -11.61 16.75
C THR A 668 -0.83 -10.14 16.72
N MET A 669 -1.79 -9.23 16.76
CA MET A 669 -1.55 -7.80 16.98
C MET A 669 -2.37 -7.32 18.17
N ASN A 670 -1.72 -7.10 19.30
CA ASN A 670 -2.30 -6.45 20.47
C ASN A 670 -1.62 -5.08 20.62
N GLY A 671 -2.25 -4.02 20.15
CA GLY A 671 -1.64 -2.68 20.10
C GLY A 671 -1.76 -1.92 21.43
N GLY A 672 -0.64 -1.42 21.95
CA GLY A 672 -0.64 -0.32 22.90
C GLY A 672 -0.66 1.06 22.21
N ALA A 673 -0.74 2.14 23.00
CA ALA A 673 -0.79 3.55 22.58
C ALA A 673 0.43 4.09 21.78
N SER A 674 1.30 3.20 21.29
CA SER A 674 2.49 3.51 20.48
C SER A 674 2.69 2.47 19.36
N THR A 675 1.64 1.71 19.03
CA THR A 675 1.54 0.83 17.87
C THR A 675 0.76 1.52 16.76
N GLN A 676 1.21 1.44 15.51
CA GLN A 676 0.49 1.93 14.32
C GLN A 676 1.09 1.35 13.03
N PHE A 677 0.25 0.99 12.06
CA PHE A 677 0.66 0.63 10.70
C PHE A 677 -0.10 1.48 9.67
N ILE A 678 0.50 2.58 9.19
CA ILE A 678 -0.05 3.39 8.10
C ILE A 678 0.14 2.63 6.79
N GLY A 679 -0.97 2.10 6.27
CA GLY A 679 -0.97 1.21 5.11
C GLY A 679 -1.87 0.00 5.31
N THR A 680 -1.83 -0.90 4.34
CA THR A 680 -2.65 -2.11 4.27
C THR A 680 -1.92 -3.35 4.80
N ILE A 681 -2.61 -4.12 5.64
CA ILE A 681 -2.24 -5.49 5.98
C ILE A 681 -2.90 -6.40 4.94
N TYR A 682 -2.13 -7.02 4.06
CA TYR A 682 -2.61 -7.95 3.04
C TYR A 682 -1.99 -9.34 3.24
N THR A 683 -2.82 -10.27 3.69
CA THR A 683 -2.39 -11.60 4.17
C THR A 683 -3.46 -12.66 3.89
N PRO A 684 -3.85 -12.88 2.62
CA PRO A 684 -5.10 -13.56 2.25
C PRO A 684 -5.25 -15.02 2.72
N GLY A 685 -4.16 -15.71 3.07
CA GLY A 685 -4.18 -17.05 3.67
C GLY A 685 -4.11 -17.09 5.20
N ALA A 686 -3.81 -15.98 5.87
CA ALA A 686 -3.50 -15.92 7.30
C ALA A 686 -4.70 -15.49 8.16
N ASN A 687 -4.72 -15.93 9.41
CA ASN A 687 -5.69 -15.52 10.42
C ASN A 687 -5.10 -14.40 11.29
N TRP A 688 -5.93 -13.45 11.73
CA TRP A 688 -5.49 -12.39 12.64
C TRP A 688 -6.32 -12.34 13.92
N SER A 689 -5.63 -12.41 15.06
CA SER A 689 -6.16 -11.97 16.35
C SER A 689 -5.71 -10.54 16.60
N ILE A 690 -6.66 -9.61 16.54
CA ILE A 690 -6.44 -8.17 16.65
C ILE A 690 -7.04 -7.68 17.98
N SER A 691 -6.28 -6.90 18.72
CA SER A 691 -6.67 -6.38 20.03
C SER A 691 -5.89 -5.12 20.38
N GLY A 692 -6.20 -4.50 21.51
CA GLY A 692 -5.42 -3.37 22.01
C GLY A 692 -5.99 -2.69 23.24
N GLY A 693 -5.23 -1.70 23.70
CA GLY A 693 -5.60 -0.73 24.73
C GLY A 693 -5.17 0.68 24.33
N ASP A 694 -5.93 1.67 24.80
CA ASP A 694 -5.64 3.10 24.71
C ASP A 694 -5.14 3.62 23.35
N ARG A 695 -6.01 3.51 22.33
CA ARG A 695 -5.98 4.30 21.09
C ARG A 695 -4.77 4.01 20.17
N SER A 696 -4.97 3.05 19.28
CA SER A 696 -4.16 2.83 18.08
C SER A 696 -5.09 2.66 16.87
N PRO A 697 -4.88 3.38 15.75
CA PRO A 697 -5.34 2.95 14.44
C PRO A 697 -4.41 1.83 13.97
N LEU A 698 -4.87 0.59 14.08
CA LEU A 698 -4.00 -0.60 13.94
C LEU A 698 -3.54 -0.84 12.50
N ALA A 699 -4.36 -0.44 11.53
CA ALA A 699 -4.06 -0.47 10.10
C ALA A 699 -4.88 0.59 9.35
N GLY A 700 -4.41 0.98 8.16
CA GLY A 700 -5.19 1.73 7.18
C GLY A 700 -6.18 0.86 6.39
N GLN A 701 -5.95 -0.46 6.33
CA GLN A 701 -6.86 -1.48 5.83
C GLN A 701 -6.36 -2.87 6.25
N VAL A 702 -7.25 -3.84 6.43
CA VAL A 702 -6.90 -5.24 6.68
C VAL A 702 -7.61 -6.18 5.70
N ILE A 703 -6.85 -7.05 5.03
CA ILE A 703 -7.35 -8.13 4.17
C ILE A 703 -6.67 -9.44 4.59
N CYS A 704 -7.45 -10.41 5.04
CA CYS A 704 -6.96 -11.67 5.59
C CYS A 704 -7.93 -12.84 5.37
N TYR A 705 -7.55 -14.06 5.77
CA TYR A 705 -8.45 -15.22 5.72
C TYR A 705 -9.56 -15.10 6.78
N THR A 706 -9.20 -14.88 8.04
CA THR A 706 -10.13 -14.54 9.14
C THR A 706 -9.58 -13.43 10.04
N ALA A 707 -10.48 -12.69 10.69
CA ALA A 707 -10.15 -11.65 11.66
C ALA A 707 -11.02 -11.76 12.91
N SER A 708 -10.40 -11.73 14.09
CA SER A 708 -11.09 -11.51 15.36
C SER A 708 -10.54 -10.26 16.02
N VAL A 709 -11.31 -9.17 16.01
CA VAL A 709 -10.99 -7.92 16.69
C VAL A 709 -11.68 -7.90 18.04
N SER A 710 -10.91 -7.77 19.13
CA SER A 710 -11.47 -7.69 20.49
C SER A 710 -10.73 -6.69 21.39
N GLY A 711 -11.50 -5.81 22.05
CA GLY A 711 -10.99 -4.68 22.83
C GLY A 711 -11.23 -4.81 24.34
N GLY A 712 -10.18 -4.54 25.12
CA GLY A 712 -10.27 -4.20 26.54
C GLY A 712 -10.23 -2.69 26.81
N GLY A 713 -9.74 -1.91 25.84
CA GLY A 713 -9.85 -0.45 25.76
C GLY A 713 -10.27 -0.03 24.34
N SER A 714 -10.15 1.26 24.01
CA SER A 714 -10.53 1.80 22.70
C SER A 714 -9.60 1.33 21.57
N VAL A 715 -10.06 0.34 20.81
CA VAL A 715 -9.41 -0.24 19.61
C VAL A 715 -10.01 0.37 18.35
N GLY A 716 -9.25 0.48 17.25
CA GLY A 716 -9.83 0.81 15.95
C GLY A 716 -8.98 0.53 14.71
N ILE A 717 -9.65 0.59 13.56
CA ILE A 717 -9.09 0.54 12.20
C ILE A 717 -9.62 1.79 11.48
N ASP A 718 -8.73 2.51 10.79
CA ASP A 718 -9.01 3.81 10.16
C ASP A 718 -8.85 3.69 8.64
N PHE A 719 -9.95 3.47 7.90
CA PHE A 719 -9.86 3.39 6.44
C PHE A 719 -9.60 4.75 5.80
N ASN A 720 -8.34 5.02 5.50
CA ASN A 720 -7.92 6.15 4.70
C ASN A 720 -7.61 5.67 3.27
N PRO A 721 -8.44 6.00 2.26
CA PRO A 721 -8.25 5.54 0.88
C PRO A 721 -6.99 6.11 0.20
N ASN A 722 -6.31 7.08 0.82
CA ASN A 722 -5.00 7.55 0.37
C ASN A 722 -3.87 6.56 0.74
N TYR A 723 -4.09 5.65 1.70
CA TYR A 723 -3.11 4.70 2.26
C TYR A 723 -3.55 3.24 2.06
N SER A 724 -4.32 2.98 1.01
CA SER A 724 -4.73 1.64 0.58
C SER A 724 -4.31 1.40 -0.89
N PRO A 725 -4.07 0.14 -1.30
CA PRO A 725 -3.99 -0.21 -2.71
C PRO A 725 -5.19 0.33 -3.49
N ALA A 726 -4.94 0.77 -4.73
CA ALA A 726 -6.03 0.88 -5.69
C ALA A 726 -6.71 -0.49 -5.85
N PRO A 727 -8.05 -0.58 -5.92
CA PRO A 727 -8.73 -1.83 -6.19
C PRO A 727 -8.19 -2.46 -7.49
N PRO A 728 -8.10 -3.80 -7.60
CA PRO A 728 -7.69 -4.43 -8.84
C PRO A 728 -8.69 -4.08 -9.95
N ALA A 729 -8.16 -3.63 -11.09
CA ALA A 729 -8.92 -3.35 -12.30
C ALA A 729 -9.69 -4.59 -12.80
N ALA A 730 -10.61 -4.36 -13.73
CA ALA A 730 -11.42 -5.36 -14.42
C ALA A 730 -10.65 -6.67 -14.69
N ARG A 731 -11.14 -7.78 -14.13
CA ARG A 731 -10.48 -9.09 -14.25
C ARG A 731 -11.45 -10.22 -14.50
N LEU A 732 -10.96 -11.22 -15.23
CA LEU A 732 -11.65 -12.50 -15.39
C LEU A 732 -11.56 -13.34 -14.12
N ILE A 733 -12.65 -14.04 -13.81
CA ILE A 733 -12.73 -15.13 -12.83
C ILE A 733 -13.32 -16.37 -13.51
N ASN A 734 -12.74 -17.54 -13.22
CA ASN A 734 -13.08 -18.84 -13.82
C ASN A 734 -13.79 -19.75 -12.82
#